data_AF-A0A344TM18-F1
#
_entry.id   AF-A0A344TM18-F1
#
_cell.length_a   1.000
_cell.length_b   1.000
_cell.length_c   1.000
_cell.angle_alpha   90.00
_cell.angle_beta   90.00
_cell.angle_gamma   90.00
#
_symmetry.space_group_name_H-M   'P 1'
#
loop_
_entity.id
_entity.type
_entity.pdbx_description
1 polymer ?
#
loop_
_entity_poly.entity_id
_entity_poly.type
_entity_poly.pdbx_seq_one_letter_code
_entity_poly.pdbx_strand_id
1 'polypeptide(L)'
;MQKIRKHIPAILATCSLLLALLSFFFFERGALGAAEETYFSAVKERIKHELSVSQEEIERITALVAQNTNTQFSDLRQTTKYPYYVYQNGRLIFWSDYRFIPDYEAIHKISQTQLVSFDQSKYLVSRRQFTRPNTRIDVVSVINLYRHYKNENNYLQSGYNTTLFTVDPELISTNFGPAYQNVLDNQNRFLFSIIPPKFDSYHNQTAPVNTITWGILAAVLFGIYIIQWVITLSKQKRYEMAFLLLMMYLVLLRAGMLYFGIPFLFSENDLFNPKFYASSPIAPSLGDFLLNCLVCFILSLYVADFYFRSKAYLFLVNISKKAQPLLSVLFIILSFGVFYVSLLELNNIYEKSQFTLDITLSISFSVLKIACLIIFILISSIYFLCTHLLVGLFIRLNPKKIYGVLIFSIGALIFLLLAVISGIDLKWILGVHGTYFLLLYFSRFPRVLYTFRYRTTIYYFLGAFFWAIVTTYVVYNEEEQKDIANKKEFGEQIFSENDGLGEFLLDRAKESISKDPEIQNSFVSDTVLSRERIQQIVKSIHLDKYFDKYDIEVVSFQADGQPLDTSISDETFDNYTKFYQLPKYQTKYPSLYFINDLVNNFKKQYLSLIDIRKGSTLVGRVVLNLNPREDQSRNVYPELLMDKKFVQAPETRQYSYAVYDTAKNLIYSSGSYNYDRKMPQIELDNPALYQRGLQLYDYKHIGSRDKNKRYMVVSSKSYPYKSIISNFSFLYLILVLYVIGIIGVYALKYGLRRLKISYTTKIQILLNVAFFTPLLLIVLITLQVITANYNSNQENTYLTSTKNIGNNFAPYLEEYLSGKRSRDAMEQELGKIARDANVDINFFNEEGNLSITTEPLIYEIKLLSKWLNPDAYIHLIQDRENEVLLDESLGKKQYRTAYVTVRARNTSKPLGILSIPYFDSKPELDRQIIEVISTILSVFAIMFLLFLAISYWASNLLTIPLRILTQKIRRINLHQLNEPVNWKSDDEIGLLVGSYNQMLKKLDESKEELAKNEKQSAWREMAKQVAHEIKNPLTPMKLTIQQLQRTMLRDLPPNLPQNERIKRTFESLIDQIDNISDIATSFSDFAKMPLPKNELFEISSVLNKAADLYADDTKITLHRDIQTRRVNVIGDRQLIGRIITNLIINGIQSVPTGRRPEIFLRLRTDEGNVYIEVQDNGNGIPEAIRPKVFLPNFSTKQDGSGLGLAIAKRGVEHAGGSIWFETEEGTGTTFFLSLPLKHSNRPAEVSIP
;
A
#
# COMPACT_ATOMS: atom_id res chain seq x y z
N MET A 1 -43.78 0.27 -31.23
CA MET A 1 -43.32 -0.25 -29.92
C MET A 1 -41.82 -0.07 -29.63
N GLN A 2 -40.87 -0.39 -30.54
CA GLN A 2 -39.42 -0.30 -30.24
C GLN A 2 -38.91 1.12 -29.88
N LYS A 3 -39.45 2.19 -30.46
CA LYS A 3 -39.10 3.58 -30.09
C LYS A 3 -39.55 3.92 -28.65
N ILE A 4 -40.75 3.49 -28.25
CA ILE A 4 -41.30 3.71 -26.90
C ILE A 4 -40.45 2.98 -25.85
N ARG A 5 -39.98 1.76 -26.15
CA ARG A 5 -39.17 0.95 -25.23
C ARG A 5 -37.88 1.65 -24.76
N LYS A 6 -37.32 2.56 -25.56
CA LYS A 6 -36.11 3.34 -25.21
C LYS A 6 -36.39 4.52 -24.26
N HIS A 7 -37.64 4.96 -24.15
CA HIS A 7 -38.04 6.10 -23.33
C HIS A 7 -38.84 5.70 -22.08
N ILE A 8 -39.05 4.39 -21.85
CA ILE A 8 -39.72 3.87 -20.64
C ILE A 8 -39.15 4.48 -19.35
N PRO A 9 -37.82 4.54 -19.13
CA PRO A 9 -37.28 5.12 -17.90
C PRO A 9 -37.64 6.60 -17.73
N ALA A 10 -37.67 7.38 -18.81
CA ALA A 10 -38.06 8.79 -18.76
C ALA A 10 -39.56 8.95 -18.47
N ILE A 11 -40.42 8.14 -19.09
CA ILE A 11 -41.87 8.17 -18.85
C ILE A 11 -42.15 7.83 -17.38
N LEU A 12 -41.54 6.76 -16.86
CA LEU A 12 -41.66 6.38 -15.45
C LEU A 12 -41.10 7.45 -14.52
N ALA A 13 -39.95 8.05 -14.84
CA ALA A 13 -39.39 9.14 -14.04
C ALA A 13 -40.32 10.35 -13.96
N THR A 14 -40.96 10.71 -15.08
CA THR A 14 -41.91 11.82 -15.15
C THR A 14 -43.19 11.52 -14.37
N CYS A 15 -43.69 10.28 -14.45
CA CYS A 15 -44.83 9.82 -13.65
C CYS A 15 -44.50 9.86 -12.15
N SER A 16 -43.33 9.36 -11.75
CA SER A 16 -42.87 9.42 -10.35
C SER A 16 -42.71 10.86 -9.85
N LEU A 17 -42.19 11.78 -10.67
CA LEU A 17 -42.10 13.20 -10.31
C LEU A 17 -43.48 13.84 -10.13
N LEU A 18 -44.44 13.53 -11.00
CA LEU A 18 -45.83 13.98 -10.87
C LEU A 18 -46.47 13.44 -9.59
N LEU A 19 -46.23 12.16 -9.27
CA LEU A 19 -46.69 11.56 -8.01
C LEU A 19 -46.06 12.24 -6.80
N ALA A 20 -44.77 12.57 -6.83
CA ALA A 20 -44.11 13.32 -5.76
C ALA A 20 -44.78 14.68 -5.53
N LEU A 21 -45.05 15.43 -6.61
CA LEU A 21 -45.72 16.73 -6.54
C LEU A 21 -47.17 16.60 -6.03
N LEU A 22 -47.91 15.60 -6.49
CA LEU A 22 -49.27 15.34 -6.03
C LEU A 22 -49.30 14.99 -4.54
N SER A 23 -48.40 14.13 -4.07
CA SER A 23 -48.24 13.81 -2.64
C SER A 23 -48.01 15.06 -1.81
N PHE A 24 -47.05 15.89 -2.21
CA PHE A 24 -46.69 17.10 -1.48
C PHE A 24 -47.84 18.10 -1.35
N PHE A 25 -48.50 18.43 -2.46
CA PHE A 25 -49.52 19.48 -2.47
C PHE A 25 -50.88 19.05 -1.94
N PHE A 26 -51.29 17.81 -2.17
CA PHE A 26 -52.66 17.35 -1.86
C PHE A 26 -52.77 16.49 -0.61
N PHE A 27 -51.74 15.68 -0.29
CA PHE A 27 -51.85 14.67 0.77
C PHE A 27 -51.06 15.03 2.03
N GLU A 28 -50.00 15.83 1.92
CA GLU A 28 -49.02 15.97 3.01
C GLU A 28 -48.86 17.42 3.51
N ARG A 29 -49.86 18.28 3.26
CA ARG A 29 -49.84 19.69 3.70
C ARG A 29 -49.90 19.76 5.24
N GLY A 30 -48.76 20.06 5.87
CA GLY A 30 -48.62 20.10 7.34
C GLY A 30 -48.28 18.74 7.99
N ALA A 31 -47.92 17.72 7.20
CA ALA A 31 -47.36 16.48 7.72
C ALA A 31 -45.98 16.74 8.36
N LEU A 32 -45.55 15.86 9.29
CA LEU A 32 -44.19 15.90 9.80
C LEU A 32 -43.21 15.75 8.63
N GLY A 33 -42.07 16.45 8.73
CA GLY A 33 -40.99 16.26 7.78
C GLY A 33 -40.49 14.81 7.85
N ALA A 34 -40.06 14.24 6.72
CA ALA A 34 -39.61 12.86 6.67
C ALA A 34 -38.50 12.53 7.68
N ALA A 35 -37.63 13.48 8.02
CA ALA A 35 -36.59 13.29 9.02
C ALA A 35 -37.18 13.08 10.43
N GLU A 36 -38.21 13.85 10.80
CA GLU A 36 -38.84 13.76 12.12
C GLU A 36 -39.65 12.47 12.24
N GLU A 37 -40.42 12.12 11.20
CA GLU A 37 -41.19 10.87 11.16
C GLU A 37 -40.27 9.64 11.25
N THR A 38 -39.18 9.63 10.46
CA THR A 38 -38.18 8.55 10.48
C THR A 38 -37.52 8.42 11.85
N TYR A 39 -37.16 9.54 12.48
CA TYR A 39 -36.59 9.56 13.84
C TYR A 39 -37.56 8.93 14.85
N PHE A 40 -38.82 9.37 14.88
CA PHE A 40 -39.80 8.82 15.83
C PHE A 40 -40.06 7.33 15.59
N SER A 41 -40.23 6.90 14.33
CA SER A 41 -40.44 5.49 14.02
C SER A 41 -39.24 4.63 14.43
N ALA A 42 -38.02 5.08 14.12
CA ALA A 42 -36.79 4.35 14.41
C ALA A 42 -36.53 4.21 15.91
N VAL A 43 -36.78 5.28 16.68
CA VAL A 43 -36.64 5.24 18.14
C VAL A 43 -37.71 4.36 18.78
N LYS A 44 -38.97 4.44 18.33
CA LYS A 44 -40.05 3.57 18.83
C LYS A 44 -39.81 2.10 18.54
N GLU A 45 -39.41 1.76 17.31
CA GLU A 45 -39.08 0.38 16.95
C GLU A 45 -37.90 -0.14 17.77
N ARG A 46 -36.83 0.66 17.94
CA ARG A 46 -35.69 0.28 18.78
C ARG A 46 -36.11 0.02 20.22
N ILE A 47 -36.80 0.96 20.86
CA ILE A 47 -37.24 0.78 22.25
C ILE A 47 -38.15 -0.45 22.38
N LYS A 48 -39.08 -0.65 21.44
CA LYS A 48 -39.98 -1.81 21.44
C LYS A 48 -39.21 -3.13 21.30
N HIS A 49 -38.28 -3.18 20.36
CA HIS A 49 -37.40 -4.34 20.15
C HIS A 49 -36.55 -4.63 21.38
N GLU A 50 -35.85 -3.62 21.89
CA GLU A 50 -34.98 -3.75 23.07
C GLU A 50 -35.75 -4.13 24.33
N LEU A 51 -36.96 -3.61 24.48
CA LEU A 51 -37.84 -4.01 25.57
C LEU A 51 -38.30 -5.48 25.43
N SER A 52 -38.58 -5.93 24.21
CA SER A 52 -38.89 -7.35 23.95
C SER A 52 -37.71 -8.25 24.35
N VAL A 53 -36.49 -7.88 23.98
CA VAL A 53 -35.26 -8.62 24.35
C VAL A 53 -35.13 -8.69 25.87
N SER A 54 -35.23 -7.56 26.57
CA SER A 54 -35.18 -7.52 28.04
C SER A 54 -36.27 -8.37 28.69
N GLN A 55 -37.49 -8.37 28.12
CA GLN A 55 -38.62 -9.18 28.61
C GLN A 55 -38.41 -10.69 28.37
N GLU A 56 -37.85 -11.10 27.24
CA GLU A 56 -37.52 -12.51 27.01
C GLU A 56 -36.38 -12.99 27.91
N GLU A 57 -35.36 -12.16 28.11
CA GLU A 57 -34.23 -12.44 29.00
C GLU A 57 -34.70 -12.60 30.46
N ILE A 58 -35.52 -11.67 30.96
CA ILE A 58 -36.01 -11.75 32.35
C ILE A 58 -36.91 -12.96 32.58
N GLU A 59 -37.75 -13.35 31.61
CA GLU A 59 -38.57 -14.57 31.70
C GLU A 59 -37.70 -15.83 31.75
N ARG A 60 -36.67 -15.90 30.90
CA ARG A 60 -35.71 -17.02 30.88
C ARG A 60 -34.97 -17.14 32.22
N ILE A 61 -34.49 -16.02 32.76
CA ILE A 61 -33.82 -16.00 34.06
C ILE A 61 -34.80 -16.38 35.18
N THR A 62 -36.03 -15.86 35.14
CA THR A 62 -37.06 -16.21 36.12
C THR A 62 -37.35 -17.71 36.10
N ALA A 63 -37.45 -18.33 34.92
CA ALA A 63 -37.62 -19.77 34.79
C ALA A 63 -36.42 -20.57 35.34
N LEU A 64 -35.20 -20.12 35.06
CA LEU A 64 -33.97 -20.74 35.59
C LEU A 64 -33.92 -20.68 37.12
N VAL A 65 -34.16 -19.50 37.68
CA VAL A 65 -34.17 -19.28 39.13
C VAL A 65 -35.33 -20.05 39.77
N ALA A 66 -36.47 -20.23 39.09
CA ALA A 66 -37.60 -20.99 39.59
C ALA A 66 -37.34 -22.51 39.64
N GLN A 67 -36.67 -23.07 38.63
CA GLN A 67 -36.39 -24.51 38.51
C GLN A 67 -35.32 -25.01 39.50
N ASN A 68 -34.30 -24.20 39.78
CA ASN A 68 -33.16 -24.61 40.59
C ASN A 68 -33.22 -24.03 42.01
N THR A 69 -33.40 -24.89 43.01
CA THR A 69 -33.48 -24.46 44.43
C THR A 69 -32.13 -24.09 45.04
N ASN A 70 -31.03 -24.52 44.42
CA ASN A 70 -29.67 -24.35 44.94
C ASN A 70 -28.72 -23.84 43.83
N THR A 71 -29.09 -22.73 43.19
CA THR A 71 -28.25 -22.08 42.15
C THR A 71 -27.04 -21.41 42.78
N GLN A 72 -25.85 -21.76 42.30
CA GLN A 72 -24.63 -21.00 42.59
C GLN A 72 -24.65 -19.66 41.85
N PHE A 73 -23.77 -18.72 42.23
CA PHE A 73 -23.71 -17.41 41.60
C PHE A 73 -23.36 -17.52 40.10
N SER A 74 -22.47 -18.44 39.73
CA SER A 74 -22.12 -18.72 38.32
C SER A 74 -23.29 -19.29 37.50
N ASP A 75 -24.16 -20.13 38.08
CA ASP A 75 -25.33 -20.68 37.38
C ASP A 75 -26.28 -19.56 36.96
N LEU A 76 -26.36 -18.51 37.79
CA LEU A 76 -27.16 -17.33 37.53
C LEU A 76 -26.53 -16.38 36.53
N ARG A 77 -25.24 -16.53 36.17
CA ARG A 77 -24.54 -15.69 35.19
C ARG A 77 -24.90 -16.11 33.76
N GLN A 78 -25.92 -15.45 33.20
CA GLN A 78 -26.37 -15.64 31.81
C GLN A 78 -25.91 -14.48 30.94
N THR A 79 -25.50 -14.77 29.71
CA THR A 79 -25.19 -13.73 28.72
C THR A 79 -26.47 -13.01 28.34
N THR A 80 -26.63 -11.78 28.82
CA THR A 80 -27.79 -10.93 28.59
C THR A 80 -27.34 -9.56 28.08
N LYS A 81 -28.20 -8.91 27.30
CA LYS A 81 -27.96 -7.56 26.81
C LYS A 81 -28.14 -6.52 27.90
N TYR A 82 -29.14 -6.73 28.77
CA TYR A 82 -29.49 -5.77 29.82
C TYR A 82 -29.18 -6.32 31.21
N PRO A 83 -28.64 -5.48 32.12
CA PRO A 83 -28.41 -5.89 33.49
C PRO A 83 -29.71 -6.35 34.16
N TYR A 84 -29.59 -7.46 34.88
CA TYR A 84 -30.59 -8.00 35.79
C TYR A 84 -30.01 -8.31 37.18
N TYR A 85 -30.91 -8.38 38.14
CA TYR A 85 -30.64 -8.56 39.56
C TYR A 85 -31.67 -9.51 40.16
N VAL A 86 -31.23 -10.33 41.11
CA VAL A 86 -32.11 -11.26 41.82
C VAL A 86 -32.09 -10.92 43.31
N TYR A 87 -33.28 -10.70 43.86
CA TYR A 87 -33.50 -10.44 45.27
C TYR A 87 -34.29 -11.57 45.91
N GLN A 88 -33.86 -12.01 47.09
CA GLN A 88 -34.54 -12.99 47.90
C GLN A 88 -34.95 -12.33 49.22
N ASN A 89 -36.26 -12.26 49.49
CA ASN A 89 -36.83 -11.56 50.65
C ASN A 89 -36.30 -10.11 50.78
N GLY A 90 -36.08 -9.42 49.66
CA GLY A 90 -35.51 -8.07 49.61
C GLY A 90 -33.99 -7.97 49.72
N ARG A 91 -33.28 -9.08 50.00
CA ARG A 91 -31.81 -9.12 49.99
C ARG A 91 -31.28 -9.45 48.60
N LEU A 92 -30.33 -8.66 48.09
CA LEU A 92 -29.64 -8.95 46.84
C LEU A 92 -28.82 -10.24 46.96
N ILE A 93 -29.05 -11.19 46.06
CA ILE A 93 -28.32 -12.48 46.01
C ILE A 93 -27.52 -12.64 44.70
N PHE A 94 -27.87 -11.89 43.66
CA PHE A 94 -27.14 -11.89 42.38
C PHE A 94 -27.25 -10.53 41.68
N TRP A 95 -26.15 -10.08 41.10
CA TRP A 95 -26.07 -8.90 40.24
C TRP A 95 -25.27 -9.24 38.98
N SER A 96 -25.74 -8.76 37.83
CA SER A 96 -25.04 -8.97 36.54
C SER A 96 -24.16 -7.79 36.12
N ASP A 97 -24.26 -6.65 36.81
CA ASP A 97 -23.46 -5.45 36.54
C ASP A 97 -23.00 -4.82 37.87
N TYR A 98 -21.77 -4.33 37.90
CA TYR A 98 -21.13 -3.69 39.05
C TYR A 98 -21.23 -2.16 39.02
N ARG A 99 -21.68 -1.57 37.91
CA ARG A 99 -21.73 -0.11 37.73
C ARG A 99 -22.95 0.52 38.40
N PHE A 100 -24.07 -0.19 38.43
CA PHE A 100 -25.32 0.26 39.02
C PHE A 100 -26.07 -0.93 39.59
N ILE A 101 -26.65 -0.76 40.78
CA ILE A 101 -27.58 -1.71 41.39
C ILE A 101 -28.79 -0.90 41.86
N PRO A 102 -30.01 -1.24 41.42
CA PRO A 102 -31.20 -0.48 41.78
C PRO A 102 -31.55 -0.68 43.27
N ASP A 103 -32.02 0.39 43.90
CA ASP A 103 -32.54 0.32 45.26
C ASP A 103 -33.84 -0.48 45.28
N TYR A 104 -33.91 -1.50 46.14
CA TYR A 104 -35.05 -2.40 46.25
C TYR A 104 -36.34 -1.65 46.64
N GLU A 105 -36.25 -0.62 47.48
CA GLU A 105 -37.38 0.21 47.91
C GLU A 105 -38.05 0.96 46.74
N ALA A 106 -37.27 1.34 45.73
CA ALA A 106 -37.80 2.01 44.54
C ALA A 106 -38.47 1.04 43.55
N ILE A 107 -38.07 -0.24 43.55
CA ILE A 107 -38.47 -1.22 42.51
C ILE A 107 -39.49 -2.26 42.99
N HIS A 108 -39.63 -2.50 44.31
CA HIS A 108 -40.52 -3.56 44.82
C HIS A 108 -42.02 -3.29 44.57
N LYS A 109 -42.42 -2.04 44.30
CA LYS A 109 -43.81 -1.66 43.98
C LYS A 109 -44.14 -1.83 42.48
N ILE A 110 -43.13 -2.08 41.66
CA ILE A 110 -43.27 -2.15 40.21
C ILE A 110 -43.86 -3.51 39.83
N SER A 111 -45.06 -3.50 39.25
CA SER A 111 -45.76 -4.69 38.73
C SER A 111 -45.71 -4.80 37.21
N GLN A 112 -45.52 -3.68 36.53
CA GLN A 112 -45.48 -3.56 35.07
C GLN A 112 -44.27 -2.72 34.66
N THR A 113 -43.76 -2.93 33.43
CA THR A 113 -42.64 -2.13 32.92
C THR A 113 -43.03 -0.65 32.93
N GLN A 114 -42.24 0.18 33.58
CA GLN A 114 -42.45 1.63 33.63
C GLN A 114 -41.12 2.37 33.71
N LEU A 115 -41.18 3.67 33.40
CA LEU A 115 -40.06 4.59 33.55
C LEU A 115 -39.86 4.93 35.03
N VAL A 116 -38.68 4.62 35.57
CA VAL A 116 -38.27 4.95 36.94
C VAL A 116 -37.11 5.93 36.88
N SER A 117 -37.24 7.02 37.63
CA SER A 117 -36.15 7.98 37.83
C SER A 117 -35.44 7.65 39.13
N PHE A 118 -34.16 7.30 39.02
CA PHE A 118 -33.21 7.27 40.13
C PHE A 118 -32.44 8.60 40.12
N ASP A 119 -31.85 9.02 41.25
CA ASP A 119 -31.30 10.39 41.46
C ASP A 119 -30.67 11.06 40.22
N GLN A 120 -29.82 10.34 39.48
CA GLN A 120 -29.06 10.88 38.33
C GLN A 120 -29.33 10.10 37.03
N SER A 121 -30.37 9.28 36.95
CA SER A 121 -30.54 8.37 35.82
C SER A 121 -31.99 7.89 35.66
N LYS A 122 -32.40 7.69 34.41
CA LYS A 122 -33.73 7.20 34.06
C LYS A 122 -33.61 5.81 33.44
N TYR A 123 -34.36 4.86 33.98
CA TYR A 123 -34.37 3.48 33.51
C TYR A 123 -35.79 3.00 33.21
N LEU A 124 -35.95 2.15 32.20
CA LEU A 124 -37.11 1.28 32.12
C LEU A 124 -36.84 0.07 33.00
N VAL A 125 -37.71 -0.16 33.98
CA VAL A 125 -37.55 -1.26 34.94
C VAL A 125 -38.64 -2.30 34.69
N SER A 126 -38.21 -3.53 34.41
CA SER A 126 -39.07 -4.69 34.28
C SER A 126 -38.86 -5.62 35.48
N ARG A 127 -39.95 -6.10 36.08
CA ARG A 127 -39.89 -6.98 37.25
C ARG A 127 -40.76 -8.22 37.07
N ARG A 128 -40.25 -9.35 37.56
CA ARG A 128 -40.96 -10.61 37.72
C ARG A 128 -40.82 -11.10 39.15
N GLN A 129 -41.91 -11.60 39.71
CA GLN A 129 -41.97 -12.09 41.07
C GLN A 129 -42.56 -13.49 41.07
N PHE A 130 -41.96 -14.37 41.88
CA PHE A 130 -42.56 -15.66 42.23
C PHE A 130 -42.23 -16.01 43.67
N THR A 131 -42.99 -16.95 44.24
CA THR A 131 -42.85 -17.37 45.64
C THR A 131 -42.52 -18.86 45.71
N ARG A 132 -41.52 -19.19 46.51
CA ARG A 132 -41.20 -20.54 46.97
C ARG A 132 -41.69 -20.68 48.43
N PRO A 133 -41.74 -21.91 48.98
CA PRO A 133 -42.08 -22.08 50.40
C PRO A 133 -41.18 -21.19 51.27
N ASN A 134 -41.78 -20.23 51.99
CA ASN A 134 -41.13 -19.24 52.86
C ASN A 134 -40.13 -18.26 52.21
N THR A 135 -40.04 -18.17 50.87
CA THR A 135 -39.14 -17.21 50.21
C THR A 135 -39.80 -16.51 49.01
N ARG A 136 -39.71 -15.18 48.99
CA ARG A 136 -40.12 -14.33 47.88
C ARG A 136 -38.89 -14.03 47.02
N ILE A 137 -38.99 -14.30 45.73
CA ILE A 137 -37.91 -14.01 44.77
C ILE A 137 -38.41 -12.96 43.77
N ASP A 138 -37.61 -11.91 43.62
CA ASP A 138 -37.81 -10.86 42.63
C ASP A 138 -36.65 -10.85 41.65
N VAL A 139 -36.96 -10.99 40.37
CA VAL A 139 -36.00 -10.82 39.26
C VAL A 139 -36.32 -9.48 38.61
N VAL A 140 -35.31 -8.63 38.47
CA VAL A 140 -35.45 -7.26 37.96
C VAL A 140 -34.46 -7.02 36.85
N SER A 141 -34.91 -6.51 35.70
CA SER A 141 -34.08 -6.07 34.58
C SER A 141 -34.23 -4.57 34.38
N VAL A 142 -33.13 -3.89 34.05
CA VAL A 142 -33.09 -2.44 33.87
C VAL A 142 -32.49 -2.05 32.52
N ILE A 143 -33.19 -1.16 31.80
CA ILE A 143 -32.70 -0.56 30.55
C ILE A 143 -32.40 0.91 30.82
N ASN A 144 -31.14 1.32 30.69
CA ASN A 144 -30.76 2.72 30.83
C ASN A 144 -31.28 3.52 29.64
N LEU A 145 -32.06 4.59 29.90
CA LEU A 145 -32.50 5.55 28.88
C LEU A 145 -31.65 6.82 28.87
N TYR A 146 -31.35 7.33 30.06
CA TYR A 146 -30.63 8.58 30.25
C TYR A 146 -29.77 8.48 31.51
N ARG A 147 -28.54 8.97 31.42
CA ARG A 147 -27.67 9.14 32.58
C ARG A 147 -27.18 10.57 32.62
N HIS A 148 -27.44 11.22 33.74
CA HIS A 148 -26.85 12.50 34.10
C HIS A 148 -25.59 12.24 34.92
N TYR A 149 -24.51 12.94 34.59
CA TYR A 149 -23.33 12.99 35.41
C TYR A 149 -23.25 14.39 36.02
N LYS A 150 -23.15 14.45 37.35
CA LYS A 150 -23.02 15.74 38.06
C LYS A 150 -21.81 16.54 37.57
N ASN A 151 -20.73 15.83 37.24
CA ASN A 151 -19.51 16.38 36.67
C ASN A 151 -19.31 15.75 35.29
N GLU A 152 -19.34 16.58 34.24
CA GLU A 152 -19.09 16.14 32.87
C GLU A 152 -17.64 16.38 32.48
N ASN A 153 -17.01 15.40 31.84
CA ASN A 153 -15.63 15.50 31.37
C ASN A 153 -15.46 14.74 30.04
N ASN A 154 -14.22 14.52 29.65
CA ASN A 154 -13.89 13.84 28.39
C ASN A 154 -14.35 12.36 28.39
N TYR A 155 -14.61 11.77 29.55
CA TYR A 155 -14.98 10.36 29.71
C TYR A 155 -16.45 10.16 30.12
N LEU A 156 -16.97 11.02 30.98
CA LEU A 156 -18.34 11.02 31.49
C LEU A 156 -19.11 12.17 30.85
N GLN A 157 -20.08 11.86 30.00
CA GLN A 157 -20.93 12.85 29.35
C GLN A 157 -22.38 12.51 29.68
N SER A 158 -23.14 13.47 30.19
CA SER A 158 -24.58 13.26 30.34
C SER A 158 -25.17 13.11 28.94
N GLY A 159 -26.12 12.20 28.82
CA GLY A 159 -26.71 11.95 27.52
C GLY A 159 -27.70 10.81 27.58
N TYR A 160 -28.44 10.68 26.49
CA TYR A 160 -29.30 9.54 26.31
C TYR A 160 -28.48 8.34 25.87
N ASN A 161 -29.02 7.16 26.11
CA ASN A 161 -28.39 5.93 25.66
C ASN A 161 -28.34 5.92 24.14
N THR A 162 -27.14 6.03 23.57
CA THR A 162 -26.92 6.15 22.12
C THR A 162 -27.41 4.95 21.32
N THR A 163 -27.58 3.78 21.96
CA THR A 163 -28.18 2.60 21.31
C THR A 163 -29.68 2.78 21.09
N LEU A 164 -30.35 3.53 21.95
CA LEU A 164 -31.79 3.81 21.89
C LEU A 164 -32.08 5.12 21.15
N PHE A 165 -31.21 6.11 21.30
CA PHE A 165 -31.33 7.45 20.71
C PHE A 165 -30.06 7.81 19.94
N THR A 166 -30.09 7.70 18.61
CA THR A 166 -28.97 8.11 17.73
C THR A 166 -28.71 9.60 17.76
N VAL A 167 -29.79 10.38 17.89
CA VAL A 167 -29.74 11.81 18.17
C VAL A 167 -30.48 12.04 19.48
N ASP A 168 -29.81 12.70 20.42
CA ASP A 168 -30.37 12.98 21.74
C ASP A 168 -31.68 13.76 21.60
N PRO A 169 -32.81 13.27 22.15
CA PRO A 169 -34.04 14.03 22.19
C PRO A 169 -33.88 15.28 23.07
N GLU A 170 -34.66 16.32 22.79
CA GLU A 170 -34.67 17.52 23.62
C GLU A 170 -35.12 17.17 25.06
N LEU A 171 -36.16 16.33 25.18
CA LEU A 171 -36.66 15.87 26.47
C LEU A 171 -37.48 14.57 26.33
N ILE A 172 -37.38 13.71 27.33
CA ILE A 172 -38.36 12.64 27.60
C ILE A 172 -39.30 13.07 28.71
N SER A 173 -40.61 13.06 28.43
CA SER A 173 -41.67 13.41 29.37
C SER A 173 -42.47 12.18 29.80
N THR A 174 -42.85 12.14 31.08
CA THR A 174 -43.78 11.13 31.63
C THR A 174 -45.24 11.46 31.32
N ASN A 175 -45.52 12.59 30.68
CA ASN A 175 -46.88 13.01 30.34
C ASN A 175 -47.24 12.56 28.92
N PHE A 176 -48.52 12.31 28.68
CA PHE A 176 -49.04 12.01 27.35
C PHE A 176 -48.85 13.22 26.42
N GLY A 177 -48.21 12.98 25.28
CA GLY A 177 -48.13 13.93 24.16
C GLY A 177 -49.05 13.53 23.00
N PRO A 178 -48.93 14.19 21.84
CA PRO A 178 -49.50 13.72 20.58
C PRO A 178 -49.11 12.27 20.28
N ALA A 179 -49.98 11.51 19.61
CA ALA A 179 -49.80 10.07 19.38
C ALA A 179 -48.44 9.70 18.73
N TYR A 180 -47.91 10.56 17.84
CA TYR A 180 -46.62 10.34 17.20
C TYR A 180 -45.42 10.51 18.16
N GLN A 181 -45.56 11.23 19.27
CA GLN A 181 -44.51 11.39 20.30
C GLN A 181 -44.52 10.27 21.36
N ASN A 182 -45.65 9.58 21.53
CA ASN A 182 -45.82 8.60 22.61
C ASN A 182 -45.11 7.28 22.27
N VAL A 183 -44.27 6.80 23.20
CA VAL A 183 -43.65 5.47 23.17
C VAL A 183 -44.48 4.53 24.02
N LEU A 184 -44.87 3.41 23.41
CA LEU A 184 -45.70 2.39 24.03
C LEU A 184 -44.91 1.08 24.18
N ASP A 185 -45.30 0.25 25.13
CA ASP A 185 -44.76 -1.09 25.27
C ASP A 185 -45.40 -2.10 24.30
N ASN A 186 -44.99 -3.36 24.38
CA ASN A 186 -45.52 -4.46 23.55
C ASN A 186 -47.02 -4.73 23.75
N GLN A 187 -47.62 -4.24 24.85
CA GLN A 187 -49.02 -4.36 25.20
C GLN A 187 -49.80 -3.06 24.95
N ASN A 188 -49.22 -2.12 24.17
CA ASN A 188 -49.75 -0.79 23.87
C ASN A 188 -49.99 0.11 25.10
N ARG A 189 -49.28 -0.13 26.20
CA ARG A 189 -49.31 0.73 27.38
C ARG A 189 -48.30 1.86 27.25
N PHE A 190 -48.66 3.03 27.75
CA PHE A 190 -47.80 4.21 27.69
C PHE A 190 -46.59 4.09 28.62
N LEU A 191 -45.39 4.33 28.07
CA LEU A 191 -44.14 4.38 28.84
C LEU A 191 -43.71 5.83 29.08
N PHE A 192 -43.57 6.61 28.01
CA PHE A 192 -43.18 8.03 28.03
C PHE A 192 -43.41 8.67 26.65
N SER A 193 -43.32 10.00 26.55
CA SER A 193 -43.33 10.75 25.28
C SER A 193 -41.96 11.36 24.99
N ILE A 194 -41.61 11.46 23.69
CA ILE A 194 -40.33 12.00 23.20
C ILE A 194 -40.57 13.35 22.52
N ILE A 195 -39.79 14.36 22.90
CA ILE A 195 -39.68 15.64 22.19
C ILE A 195 -38.43 15.58 21.30
N PRO A 196 -38.56 15.81 19.98
CA PRO A 196 -37.44 15.64 19.05
C PRO A 196 -36.39 16.74 19.26
N PRO A 197 -35.14 16.52 18.85
CA PRO A 197 -34.09 17.53 18.93
C PRO A 197 -34.40 18.76 18.08
N LYS A 198 -34.10 19.96 18.59
CA LYS A 198 -34.05 21.18 17.78
C LYS A 198 -32.71 21.22 17.04
N PHE A 199 -32.72 20.97 15.72
CA PHE A 199 -31.55 21.15 14.88
C PHE A 199 -31.32 22.64 14.60
N ASP A 200 -30.67 23.34 15.52
CA ASP A 200 -30.18 24.70 15.28
C ASP A 200 -28.97 24.64 14.34
N SER A 201 -29.19 24.74 13.02
CA SER A 201 -28.26 25.32 12.02
C SER A 201 -28.74 25.04 10.59
N TYR A 202 -29.22 26.10 9.93
CA TYR A 202 -29.65 26.16 8.52
C TYR A 202 -30.96 25.42 8.21
N HIS A 203 -32.02 26.21 8.03
CA HIS A 203 -33.35 25.78 7.58
C HIS A 203 -33.30 24.60 6.61
N ASN A 204 -34.00 23.52 6.94
CA ASN A 204 -34.66 22.69 5.95
C ASN A 204 -35.76 21.89 6.65
N GLN A 205 -37.00 22.39 6.58
CA GLN A 205 -38.16 21.52 6.72
C GLN A 205 -38.00 20.43 5.66
N THR A 206 -37.79 19.19 6.09
CA THR A 206 -37.70 18.08 5.14
C THR A 206 -39.07 17.87 4.51
N ALA A 207 -39.09 17.60 3.21
CA ALA A 207 -40.33 17.19 2.56
C ALA A 207 -40.83 15.89 3.20
N PRO A 208 -42.14 15.59 3.17
CA PRO A 208 -42.66 14.39 3.80
C PRO A 208 -42.26 13.12 3.03
N VAL A 209 -42.35 11.94 3.69
CA VAL A 209 -41.68 10.70 3.25
C VAL A 209 -42.10 10.26 1.85
N ASN A 210 -43.39 10.34 1.50
CA ASN A 210 -43.85 9.87 0.19
C ASN A 210 -43.36 10.79 -0.92
N THR A 211 -43.36 12.10 -0.70
CA THR A 211 -42.78 13.08 -1.65
C THR A 211 -41.32 12.75 -1.96
N ILE A 212 -40.53 12.43 -0.93
CA ILE A 212 -39.11 12.09 -1.08
C ILE A 212 -38.91 10.75 -1.80
N THR A 213 -39.65 9.70 -1.44
CA THR A 213 -39.50 8.37 -2.05
C THR A 213 -39.79 8.41 -3.55
N TRP A 214 -40.89 9.07 -3.96
CA TRP A 214 -41.21 9.29 -5.37
C TRP A 214 -40.16 10.18 -6.07
N GLY A 215 -39.63 11.19 -5.37
CA GLY A 215 -38.53 12.04 -5.86
C GLY A 215 -37.23 11.28 -6.12
N ILE A 216 -36.81 10.41 -5.19
CA ILE A 216 -35.62 9.55 -5.34
C ILE A 216 -35.82 8.58 -6.50
N LEU A 217 -37.00 7.95 -6.59
CA LEU A 217 -37.32 7.04 -7.70
C LEU A 217 -37.26 7.78 -9.05
N ALA A 218 -37.83 8.98 -9.12
CA ALA A 218 -37.74 9.84 -10.31
C ALA A 218 -36.29 10.16 -10.66
N ALA A 219 -35.46 10.56 -9.68
CA ALA A 219 -34.05 10.86 -9.88
C ALA A 219 -33.26 9.65 -10.41
N VAL A 220 -33.43 8.45 -9.82
CA VAL A 220 -32.76 7.22 -10.27
C VAL A 220 -33.16 6.86 -11.70
N LEU A 221 -34.46 6.90 -12.02
CA LEU A 221 -34.98 6.59 -13.35
C LEU A 221 -34.50 7.61 -14.40
N PHE A 222 -34.49 8.91 -14.06
CA PHE A 222 -33.87 9.94 -14.88
C PHE A 222 -32.37 9.68 -15.06
N GLY A 223 -31.65 9.29 -14.01
CA GLY A 223 -30.23 8.94 -14.08
C GLY A 223 -29.96 7.79 -15.04
N ILE A 224 -30.73 6.70 -14.98
CA ILE A 224 -30.64 5.58 -15.92
C ILE A 224 -30.86 6.06 -17.36
N TYR A 225 -31.88 6.90 -17.58
CA TYR A 225 -32.17 7.48 -18.89
C TYR A 225 -31.02 8.37 -19.41
N ILE A 226 -30.49 9.25 -18.55
CA ILE A 226 -29.38 10.14 -18.89
C ILE A 226 -28.13 9.31 -19.21
N ILE A 227 -27.80 8.28 -18.44
CA ILE A 227 -26.66 7.40 -18.72
C ILE A 227 -26.82 6.70 -20.07
N GLN A 228 -28.02 6.22 -20.42
CA GLN A 228 -28.29 5.64 -21.74
C GLN A 228 -28.05 6.65 -22.88
N TRP A 229 -28.46 7.91 -22.68
CA TRP A 229 -28.20 8.99 -23.63
C TRP A 229 -26.72 9.37 -23.72
N VAL A 230 -26.02 9.47 -22.58
CA VAL A 230 -24.58 9.72 -22.52
C VAL A 230 -23.82 8.64 -23.30
N ILE A 231 -24.17 7.36 -23.12
CA ILE A 231 -23.59 6.25 -23.89
C ILE A 231 -23.91 6.38 -25.38
N THR A 232 -25.15 6.72 -25.73
CA THR A 232 -25.60 6.85 -27.12
C THR A 232 -24.90 8.01 -27.84
N LEU A 233 -24.83 9.18 -27.21
CA LEU A 233 -24.12 10.36 -27.71
C LEU A 233 -22.60 10.10 -27.82
N SER A 234 -22.02 9.39 -26.85
CA SER A 234 -20.62 8.98 -26.89
C SER A 234 -20.34 8.03 -28.07
N LYS A 235 -21.26 7.09 -28.37
CA LYS A 235 -21.17 6.23 -29.58
C LYS A 235 -21.30 7.04 -30.88
N GLN A 236 -22.10 8.10 -30.88
CA GLN A 236 -22.25 9.03 -32.00
C GLN A 236 -21.09 10.05 -32.11
N LYS A 237 -20.04 9.92 -31.28
CA LYS A 237 -18.89 10.84 -31.22
C LYS A 237 -19.26 12.29 -30.86
N ARG A 238 -20.38 12.50 -30.15
CA ARG A 238 -20.82 13.80 -29.61
C ARG A 238 -20.50 13.89 -28.11
N TYR A 239 -19.20 13.90 -27.79
CA TYR A 239 -18.73 13.79 -26.41
C TYR A 239 -19.02 15.05 -25.57
N GLU A 240 -19.02 16.24 -26.18
CA GLU A 240 -19.29 17.49 -25.47
C GLU A 240 -20.73 17.58 -24.98
N MET A 241 -21.70 17.22 -25.84
CA MET A 241 -23.12 17.17 -25.47
C MET A 241 -23.36 16.11 -24.39
N ALA A 242 -22.68 14.96 -24.49
CA ALA A 242 -22.77 13.92 -23.48
C ALA A 242 -22.21 14.38 -22.11
N PHE A 243 -21.08 15.09 -22.11
CA PHE A 243 -20.52 15.68 -20.88
C PHE A 243 -21.45 16.72 -20.26
N LEU A 244 -21.97 17.66 -21.07
CA LEU A 244 -22.88 18.70 -20.58
C LEU A 244 -24.16 18.09 -20.00
N LEU A 245 -24.71 17.06 -20.65
CA LEU A 245 -25.88 16.35 -20.15
C LEU A 245 -25.60 15.67 -18.81
N LEU A 246 -24.45 14.99 -18.68
CA LEU A 246 -24.04 14.34 -17.44
C LEU A 246 -23.79 15.35 -16.32
N MET A 247 -23.07 16.44 -16.61
CA MET A 247 -22.79 17.52 -15.67
C MET A 247 -24.08 18.17 -15.18
N MET A 248 -24.96 18.56 -16.10
CA MET A 248 -26.23 19.18 -15.76
C MET A 248 -27.07 18.26 -14.87
N TYR A 249 -27.15 16.96 -15.18
CA TYR A 249 -27.85 16.00 -14.35
C TYR A 249 -27.25 15.88 -12.95
N LEU A 250 -25.92 15.69 -12.82
CA LEU A 250 -25.28 15.51 -11.52
C LEU A 250 -25.34 16.77 -10.64
N VAL A 251 -25.17 17.96 -11.24
CA VAL A 251 -25.27 19.23 -10.52
C VAL A 251 -26.71 19.51 -10.08
N LEU A 252 -27.70 19.30 -10.95
CA LEU A 252 -29.12 19.47 -10.58
C LEU A 252 -29.56 18.43 -9.54
N LEU A 253 -29.11 17.18 -9.67
CA LEU A 253 -29.32 16.15 -8.67
C LEU A 253 -28.78 16.60 -7.32
N ARG A 254 -27.55 17.14 -7.30
CA ARG A 254 -26.92 17.58 -6.06
C ARG A 254 -27.59 18.81 -5.46
N ALA A 255 -27.97 19.79 -6.28
CA ALA A 255 -28.72 20.96 -5.85
C ALA A 255 -30.09 20.58 -5.28
N GLY A 256 -30.81 19.65 -5.94
CA GLY A 256 -32.07 19.11 -5.44
C GLY A 256 -31.91 18.36 -4.12
N MET A 257 -30.87 17.52 -4.01
CA MET A 257 -30.51 16.85 -2.76
C MET A 257 -30.33 17.84 -1.61
N LEU A 258 -29.52 18.89 -1.80
CA LEU A 258 -29.28 19.90 -0.76
C LEU A 258 -30.55 20.71 -0.42
N TYR A 259 -31.36 21.05 -1.41
CA TYR A 259 -32.61 21.80 -1.21
C TYR A 259 -33.65 21.01 -0.42
N PHE A 260 -33.82 19.72 -0.70
CA PHE A 260 -34.79 18.86 0.00
C PHE A 260 -34.24 18.24 1.30
N GLY A 261 -33.01 18.56 1.71
CA GLY A 261 -32.39 17.96 2.89
C GLY A 261 -32.10 16.47 2.72
N ILE A 262 -31.73 16.02 1.52
CA ILE A 262 -31.26 14.66 1.25
C ILE A 262 -29.73 14.73 1.12
N PRO A 263 -28.96 13.96 1.91
CA PRO A 263 -29.33 12.82 2.74
C PRO A 263 -29.47 13.17 4.25
N PHE A 264 -29.83 14.40 4.64
CA PHE A 264 -30.04 14.75 6.06
C PHE A 264 -31.12 13.88 6.76
N LEU A 265 -32.00 13.24 6.00
CA LEU A 265 -32.87 12.14 6.47
C LEU A 265 -32.13 11.02 7.21
N PHE A 266 -30.86 10.82 6.89
CA PHE A 266 -29.97 9.83 7.48
C PHE A 266 -29.02 10.46 8.50
N SER A 267 -29.39 11.58 9.13
CA SER A 267 -28.60 12.26 10.18
C SER A 267 -28.34 11.38 11.41
N GLU A 268 -29.12 10.30 11.58
CA GLU A 268 -28.81 9.23 12.54
C GLU A 268 -27.51 8.50 12.24
N ASN A 269 -27.02 8.53 11.00
CA ASN A 269 -25.71 8.01 10.63
C ASN A 269 -24.66 9.10 10.86
N ASP A 270 -23.60 8.77 11.61
CA ASP A 270 -22.46 9.65 11.89
C ASP A 270 -21.93 10.38 10.63
N LEU A 271 -21.95 9.70 9.47
CA LEU A 271 -21.46 10.26 8.21
C LEU A 271 -22.22 11.51 7.76
N PHE A 272 -23.54 11.56 7.97
CA PHE A 272 -24.40 12.68 7.56
C PHE A 272 -24.79 13.58 8.73
N ASN A 273 -24.17 13.39 9.90
CA ASN A 273 -24.39 14.21 11.09
C ASN A 273 -23.46 15.45 11.07
N PRO A 274 -24.02 16.68 11.03
CA PRO A 274 -23.23 17.92 11.01
C PRO A 274 -22.32 18.13 12.22
N LYS A 275 -22.60 17.45 13.36
CA LYS A 275 -21.81 17.54 14.60
C LYS A 275 -20.34 17.17 14.39
N PHE A 276 -20.04 16.24 13.49
CA PHE A 276 -18.68 15.73 13.29
C PHE A 276 -17.89 16.50 12.24
N TYR A 277 -18.58 17.13 11.29
CA TYR A 277 -17.97 17.89 10.20
C TYR A 277 -19.01 18.82 9.55
N ALA A 278 -18.66 20.10 9.40
CA ALA A 278 -19.40 21.04 8.57
C ALA A 278 -18.41 22.10 8.04
N SER A 279 -18.22 22.14 6.71
CA SER A 279 -17.28 23.09 6.09
C SER A 279 -17.98 24.24 5.37
N SER A 280 -19.13 23.98 4.75
CA SER A 280 -19.86 24.99 3.98
C SER A 280 -21.33 24.61 3.79
N PRO A 281 -22.20 25.52 3.32
CA PRO A 281 -23.60 25.19 2.99
C PRO A 281 -23.76 24.09 1.93
N ILE A 282 -22.75 23.87 1.10
CA ILE A 282 -22.74 22.85 0.03
C ILE A 282 -22.20 21.51 0.57
N ALA A 283 -21.56 21.53 1.74
CA ALA A 283 -21.03 20.37 2.45
C ALA A 283 -21.37 20.46 3.96
N PRO A 284 -22.66 20.33 4.32
CA PRO A 284 -23.13 20.42 5.72
C PRO A 284 -22.75 19.21 6.58
N SER A 285 -22.30 18.12 5.96
CA SER A 285 -21.81 16.91 6.63
C SER A 285 -20.62 16.30 5.87
N LEU A 286 -19.91 15.36 6.50
CA LEU A 286 -18.79 14.65 5.86
C LEU A 286 -19.26 13.81 4.67
N GLY A 287 -20.44 13.20 4.77
CA GLY A 287 -21.06 12.44 3.68
C GLY A 287 -21.50 13.33 2.52
N ASP A 288 -22.00 14.52 2.80
CA ASP A 288 -22.29 15.52 1.77
C ASP A 288 -21.03 15.95 1.02
N PHE A 289 -19.91 16.07 1.73
CA PHE A 289 -18.62 16.35 1.13
C PHE A 289 -18.13 15.18 0.25
N LEU A 290 -18.27 13.93 0.72
CA LEU A 290 -17.98 12.74 -0.06
C LEU A 290 -18.79 12.69 -1.37
N LEU A 291 -20.08 13.04 -1.32
CA LEU A 291 -20.95 13.10 -2.51
C LEU A 291 -20.48 14.17 -3.51
N ASN A 292 -20.06 15.34 -3.03
CA ASN A 292 -19.49 16.39 -3.89
C ASN A 292 -18.21 15.89 -4.58
N CYS A 293 -17.31 15.25 -3.84
CA CYS A 293 -16.10 14.65 -4.40
C CYS A 293 -16.43 13.55 -5.42
N LEU A 294 -17.47 12.75 -5.19
CA LEU A 294 -17.91 11.72 -6.13
C LEU A 294 -18.40 12.33 -7.45
N VAL A 295 -19.21 13.40 -7.40
CA VAL A 295 -19.66 14.12 -8.60
C VAL A 295 -18.47 14.65 -9.40
N CYS A 296 -17.55 15.34 -8.74
CA CYS A 296 -16.33 15.86 -9.36
C CYS A 296 -15.46 14.74 -9.96
N PHE A 297 -15.33 13.61 -9.26
CA PHE A 297 -14.57 12.46 -9.73
C PHE A 297 -15.18 11.83 -10.99
N ILE A 298 -16.51 11.64 -11.03
CA ILE A 298 -17.21 11.10 -12.22
C ILE A 298 -17.02 12.03 -13.43
N LEU A 299 -17.12 13.35 -13.23
CA LEU A 299 -16.92 14.33 -14.30
C LEU A 299 -15.48 14.33 -14.79
N SER A 300 -14.50 14.35 -13.90
CA SER A 300 -13.07 14.30 -14.24
C SER A 300 -12.70 13.01 -14.98
N LEU A 301 -13.27 11.86 -14.57
CA LEU A 301 -13.05 10.57 -15.22
C LEU A 301 -13.65 10.56 -16.64
N TYR A 302 -14.86 11.10 -16.82
CA TYR A 302 -15.47 11.23 -18.15
C TYR A 302 -14.61 12.09 -19.07
N VAL A 303 -14.13 13.24 -18.58
CA VAL A 303 -13.28 14.12 -19.38
C VAL A 303 -11.97 13.40 -19.75
N ALA A 304 -11.31 12.75 -18.79
CA ALA A 304 -10.08 12.01 -19.06
C ALA A 304 -10.26 10.92 -20.13
N ASP A 305 -11.33 10.13 -20.08
CA ASP A 305 -11.55 9.04 -21.05
C ASP A 305 -11.84 9.53 -22.48
N PHE A 306 -12.54 10.66 -22.63
CA PHE A 306 -13.07 11.09 -23.93
C PHE A 306 -12.40 12.32 -24.54
N TYR A 307 -11.63 13.12 -23.79
CA TYR A 307 -11.18 14.43 -24.29
C TYR A 307 -10.36 14.34 -25.59
N PHE A 308 -9.47 13.36 -25.76
CA PHE A 308 -8.68 13.18 -26.99
C PHE A 308 -9.52 12.92 -28.24
N ARG A 309 -10.78 12.51 -28.06
CA ARG A 309 -11.72 12.20 -29.15
C ARG A 309 -12.71 13.35 -29.40
N SER A 310 -12.68 14.40 -28.58
CA SER A 310 -13.59 15.55 -28.67
C SER A 310 -13.22 16.49 -29.83
N LYS A 311 -14.21 17.22 -30.36
CA LYS A 311 -14.00 18.31 -31.32
C LYS A 311 -13.31 19.49 -30.65
N ALA A 312 -13.61 19.77 -29.38
CA ALA A 312 -12.94 20.79 -28.59
C ALA A 312 -11.41 20.57 -28.56
N TYR A 313 -10.98 19.32 -28.38
CA TYR A 313 -9.58 18.95 -28.46
C TYR A 313 -8.95 19.22 -29.83
N LEU A 314 -9.63 18.83 -30.92
CA LEU A 314 -9.15 19.10 -32.28
C LEU A 314 -9.05 20.60 -32.57
N PHE A 315 -10.02 21.39 -32.08
CA PHE A 315 -10.00 22.85 -32.19
C PHE A 315 -8.80 23.46 -31.44
N LEU A 316 -8.56 23.05 -30.19
CA LEU A 316 -7.44 23.53 -29.37
C LEU A 316 -6.07 23.22 -29.99
N VAL A 317 -5.93 22.04 -30.63
CA VAL A 317 -4.67 21.64 -31.28
C VAL A 317 -4.45 22.34 -32.63
N ASN A 318 -5.51 22.71 -33.35
CA ASN A 318 -5.43 23.39 -34.65
C ASN A 318 -5.39 24.92 -34.56
N ILE A 319 -5.34 25.50 -33.35
CA ILE A 319 -5.29 26.94 -33.16
C ILE A 319 -3.99 27.54 -33.75
N SER A 320 -4.05 28.81 -34.16
CA SER A 320 -2.93 29.48 -34.83
C SER A 320 -1.63 29.43 -34.00
N LYS A 321 -0.47 29.26 -34.66
CA LYS A 321 0.83 29.18 -33.97
C LYS A 321 1.14 30.39 -33.07
N LYS A 322 0.53 31.55 -33.35
CA LYS A 322 0.67 32.77 -32.53
C LYS A 322 -0.13 32.70 -31.22
N ALA A 323 -1.26 31.98 -31.19
CA ALA A 323 -2.12 31.86 -30.00
C ALA A 323 -1.74 30.68 -29.08
N GLN A 324 -0.96 29.72 -29.58
CA GLN A 324 -0.54 28.54 -28.80
C GLN A 324 0.22 28.85 -27.50
N PRO A 325 1.13 29.86 -27.44
CA PRO A 325 1.82 30.21 -26.20
C PRO A 325 0.86 30.73 -25.12
N LEU A 326 -0.11 31.59 -25.49
CA LEU A 326 -1.11 32.13 -24.57
C LEU A 326 -1.98 31.02 -23.98
N LEU A 327 -2.43 30.09 -24.83
CA LEU A 327 -3.22 28.93 -24.40
C LEU A 327 -2.39 27.99 -23.48
N SER A 328 -1.10 27.85 -23.76
CA SER A 328 -0.19 27.05 -22.94
C SER A 328 0.02 27.67 -21.54
N VAL A 329 0.15 29.00 -21.47
CA VAL A 329 0.17 29.76 -20.21
C VAL A 329 -1.13 29.54 -19.42
N LEU A 330 -2.28 29.62 -20.09
CA LEU A 330 -3.57 29.36 -19.46
C LEU A 330 -3.65 27.95 -18.83
N PHE A 331 -3.14 26.91 -19.51
CA PHE A 331 -3.12 25.55 -18.94
C PHE A 331 -2.23 25.41 -17.72
N ILE A 332 -1.13 26.17 -17.64
CA ILE A 332 -0.27 26.21 -16.44
C ILE A 332 -1.02 26.87 -15.29
N ILE A 333 -1.63 28.04 -15.53
CA ILE A 333 -2.43 28.76 -14.53
C ILE A 333 -3.56 27.86 -14.01
N LEU A 334 -4.27 27.17 -14.91
CA LEU A 334 -5.35 26.26 -14.52
C LEU A 334 -4.82 25.03 -13.76
N SER A 335 -3.61 24.54 -14.09
CA SER A 335 -2.97 23.42 -13.36
C SER A 335 -2.65 23.80 -11.92
N PHE A 336 -2.06 24.98 -11.71
CA PHE A 336 -1.82 25.52 -10.38
C PHE A 336 -3.12 25.83 -9.63
N GLY A 337 -4.16 26.31 -10.33
CA GLY A 337 -5.49 26.52 -9.76
C GLY A 337 -6.14 25.23 -9.28
N VAL A 338 -6.10 24.15 -10.09
CA VAL A 338 -6.56 22.82 -9.69
C VAL A 338 -5.78 22.32 -8.48
N PHE A 339 -4.47 22.48 -8.46
CA PHE A 339 -3.64 22.12 -7.30
C PHE A 339 -4.05 22.89 -6.04
N TYR A 340 -4.28 24.21 -6.16
CA TYR A 340 -4.68 25.06 -5.05
C TYR A 340 -6.06 24.69 -4.48
N VAL A 341 -7.06 24.47 -5.35
CA VAL A 341 -8.40 24.03 -4.92
C VAL A 341 -8.32 22.67 -4.23
N SER A 342 -7.59 21.70 -4.79
CA SER A 342 -7.41 20.40 -4.14
C SER A 342 -6.68 20.50 -2.80
N LEU A 343 -5.74 21.45 -2.64
CA LEU A 343 -5.05 21.71 -1.38
C LEU A 343 -5.99 22.32 -0.33
N LEU A 344 -6.86 23.26 -0.74
CA LEU A 344 -7.88 23.86 0.15
C LEU A 344 -8.87 22.80 0.65
N GLU A 345 -9.39 21.97 -0.25
CA GLU A 345 -10.32 20.90 0.13
C GLU A 345 -9.66 19.88 1.06
N LEU A 346 -8.36 19.62 0.86
CA LEU A 346 -7.61 18.79 1.79
C LEU A 346 -7.48 19.45 3.16
N ASN A 347 -7.08 20.72 3.25
CA ASN A 347 -7.01 21.45 4.52
C ASN A 347 -8.36 21.44 5.25
N ASN A 348 -9.48 21.65 4.54
CA ASN A 348 -10.82 21.63 5.13
C ASN A 348 -11.13 20.31 5.85
N ILE A 349 -10.66 19.17 5.33
CA ILE A 349 -10.83 17.87 5.99
C ILE A 349 -10.07 17.84 7.32
N TYR A 350 -8.82 18.26 7.34
CA TYR A 350 -7.97 18.18 8.54
C TYR A 350 -8.29 19.27 9.59
N GLU A 351 -8.70 20.46 9.14
CA GLU A 351 -9.05 21.60 9.98
C GLU A 351 -10.42 21.42 10.64
N LYS A 352 -11.46 21.06 9.86
CA LYS A 352 -12.85 21.02 10.34
C LYS A 352 -13.26 19.68 10.97
N SER A 353 -12.46 18.62 10.81
CA SER A 353 -12.72 17.34 11.48
C SER A 353 -12.41 17.44 12.97
N GLN A 354 -13.36 17.00 13.78
CA GLN A 354 -13.24 16.94 15.25
C GLN A 354 -12.35 15.78 15.75
N PHE A 355 -11.70 15.04 14.85
CA PHE A 355 -10.86 13.89 15.15
C PHE A 355 -9.51 14.02 14.44
N THR A 356 -8.44 13.52 15.08
CA THR A 356 -7.11 13.50 14.47
C THR A 356 -7.03 12.45 13.34
N LEU A 357 -6.44 12.87 12.22
CA LEU A 357 -6.16 12.03 11.06
C LEU A 357 -4.67 11.63 11.00
N ASP A 358 -3.88 12.02 12.00
CA ASP A 358 -2.50 11.62 12.16
C ASP A 358 -2.42 10.18 12.70
N ILE A 359 -1.82 9.29 11.92
CA ILE A 359 -1.69 7.87 12.30
C ILE A 359 -0.73 7.68 13.48
N THR A 360 0.14 8.66 13.73
CA THR A 360 1.10 8.65 14.85
C THR A 360 0.50 9.11 16.16
N LEU A 361 -0.76 9.57 16.15
CA LEU A 361 -1.53 9.91 17.35
C LEU A 361 -2.64 8.91 17.64
N SER A 362 -3.27 8.31 16.61
CA SER A 362 -4.28 7.26 16.82
C SER A 362 -4.40 6.27 15.66
N ILE A 363 -4.45 4.97 16.00
CA ILE A 363 -4.59 3.85 15.05
C ILE A 363 -6.02 3.31 14.93
N SER A 364 -6.97 3.84 15.69
CA SER A 364 -8.38 3.45 15.60
C SER A 364 -8.99 3.98 14.30
N PHE A 365 -9.62 3.10 13.50
CA PHE A 365 -10.31 3.47 12.27
C PHE A 365 -11.83 3.47 12.49
N SER A 366 -12.38 4.64 12.81
CA SER A 366 -13.83 4.85 12.80
C SER A 366 -14.36 4.95 11.37
N VAL A 367 -15.68 4.76 11.19
CA VAL A 367 -16.35 4.96 9.89
C VAL A 367 -16.06 6.36 9.32
N LEU A 368 -16.01 7.38 10.18
CA LEU A 368 -15.66 8.76 9.81
C LEU A 368 -14.22 8.89 9.28
N LYS A 369 -13.24 8.27 9.94
CA LYS A 369 -11.85 8.27 9.45
C LYS A 369 -11.72 7.55 8.12
N ILE A 370 -12.42 6.43 7.94
CA ILE A 370 -12.46 5.70 6.67
C ILE A 370 -13.07 6.59 5.57
N ALA A 371 -14.16 7.31 5.86
CA ALA A 371 -14.74 8.27 4.93
C ALA A 371 -13.76 9.37 4.55
N CYS A 372 -13.02 9.95 5.50
CA CYS A 372 -11.96 10.92 5.21
C CYS A 372 -10.86 10.34 4.29
N LEU A 373 -10.45 9.08 4.50
CA LEU A 373 -9.49 8.41 3.62
C LEU A 373 -10.04 8.20 2.20
N ILE A 374 -11.33 7.86 2.06
CA ILE A 374 -11.99 7.75 0.75
C ILE A 374 -12.02 9.11 0.06
N ILE A 375 -12.37 10.18 0.79
CA ILE A 375 -12.38 11.54 0.27
C ILE A 375 -10.97 11.95 -0.17
N PHE A 376 -9.94 11.66 0.63
CA PHE A 376 -8.54 11.86 0.27
C PHE A 376 -8.17 11.14 -1.04
N ILE A 377 -8.58 9.88 -1.23
CA ILE A 377 -8.35 9.12 -2.46
C ILE A 377 -9.11 9.76 -3.65
N LEU A 378 -10.34 10.23 -3.44
CA LEU A 378 -11.13 10.90 -4.48
C LEU A 378 -10.49 12.22 -4.90
N ILE A 379 -10.09 13.07 -3.95
CA ILE A 379 -9.37 14.32 -4.24
C ILE A 379 -8.05 14.03 -4.96
N SER A 380 -7.29 13.02 -4.51
CA SER A 380 -6.07 12.56 -5.19
C SER A 380 -6.34 12.19 -6.65
N SER A 381 -7.43 11.46 -6.89
CA SER A 381 -7.82 11.00 -8.22
C SER A 381 -8.29 12.15 -9.12
N ILE A 382 -9.07 13.09 -8.59
CA ILE A 382 -9.50 14.30 -9.29
C ILE A 382 -8.27 15.12 -9.68
N TYR A 383 -7.36 15.38 -8.72
CA TYR A 383 -6.11 16.09 -8.97
C TYR A 383 -5.26 15.40 -10.06
N PHE A 384 -5.08 14.08 -9.96
CA PHE A 384 -4.33 13.30 -10.94
C PHE A 384 -4.94 13.39 -12.35
N LEU A 385 -6.25 13.21 -12.48
CA LEU A 385 -6.96 13.22 -13.77
C LEU A 385 -6.97 14.62 -14.42
N CYS A 386 -7.21 15.67 -13.64
CA CYS A 386 -7.16 17.05 -14.13
C CYS A 386 -5.73 17.43 -14.55
N THR A 387 -4.73 17.10 -13.72
CA THR A 387 -3.31 17.37 -14.07
C THR A 387 -2.88 16.57 -15.30
N HIS A 388 -3.32 15.31 -15.41
CA HIS A 388 -3.10 14.47 -16.59
C HIS A 388 -3.59 15.15 -17.88
N LEU A 389 -4.81 15.68 -17.85
CA LEU A 389 -5.43 16.38 -18.98
C LEU A 389 -4.62 17.63 -19.37
N LEU A 390 -4.30 18.49 -18.40
CA LEU A 390 -3.65 19.77 -18.64
C LEU A 390 -2.21 19.60 -19.15
N VAL A 391 -1.43 18.73 -18.51
CA VAL A 391 -0.07 18.40 -18.98
C VAL A 391 -0.13 17.71 -20.35
N GLY A 392 -1.11 16.84 -20.59
CA GLY A 392 -1.31 16.19 -21.88
C GLY A 392 -1.56 17.17 -23.03
N LEU A 393 -2.37 18.21 -22.78
CA LEU A 393 -2.60 19.32 -23.71
C LEU A 393 -1.34 20.16 -23.90
N PHE A 394 -0.65 20.51 -22.82
CA PHE A 394 0.59 21.28 -22.85
C PHE A 394 1.70 20.60 -23.67
N ILE A 395 1.89 19.29 -23.50
CA ILE A 395 2.85 18.45 -24.25
C ILE A 395 2.55 18.42 -25.76
N ARG A 396 1.28 18.57 -26.16
CA ARG A 396 0.87 18.59 -27.58
C ARG A 396 1.18 19.95 -28.23
N LEU A 397 0.92 21.05 -27.52
CA LEU A 397 1.20 22.40 -28.01
C LEU A 397 2.69 22.74 -28.02
N ASN A 398 3.47 22.18 -27.08
CA ASN A 398 4.89 22.49 -26.90
C ASN A 398 5.78 21.26 -27.13
N PRO A 399 6.07 20.86 -28.37
CA PRO A 399 6.90 19.68 -28.66
C PRO A 399 8.39 19.91 -28.38
N LYS A 400 8.88 21.15 -28.50
CA LYS A 400 10.30 21.53 -28.26
C LYS A 400 10.52 21.78 -26.77
N LYS A 401 11.44 21.01 -26.15
CA LYS A 401 11.68 21.02 -24.70
C LYS A 401 11.99 22.41 -24.14
N ILE A 402 12.99 23.09 -24.70
CA ILE A 402 13.49 24.40 -24.21
C ILE A 402 12.38 25.45 -24.19
N TYR A 403 11.63 25.57 -25.29
CA TYR A 403 10.55 26.55 -25.42
C TYR A 403 9.41 26.29 -24.43
N GLY A 404 9.05 25.02 -24.20
CA GLY A 404 8.05 24.67 -23.20
C GLY A 404 8.47 25.02 -21.76
N VAL A 405 9.76 24.89 -21.41
CA VAL A 405 10.24 25.31 -20.08
C VAL A 405 10.12 26.83 -19.90
N LEU A 406 10.44 27.61 -20.92
CA LEU A 406 10.29 29.07 -20.87
C LEU A 406 8.82 29.50 -20.69
N ILE A 407 7.90 28.87 -21.44
CA ILE A 407 6.45 29.10 -21.26
C ILE A 407 5.99 28.69 -19.86
N PHE A 408 6.50 27.56 -19.35
CA PHE A 408 6.22 27.11 -17.98
C PHE A 408 6.61 28.17 -16.95
N SER A 409 7.84 28.70 -17.03
CA SER A 409 8.31 29.74 -16.11
C SER A 409 7.45 30.99 -16.16
N ILE A 410 7.03 31.43 -17.36
CA ILE A 410 6.13 32.58 -17.52
C ILE A 410 4.77 32.30 -16.90
N GLY A 411 4.15 31.15 -17.19
CA GLY A 411 2.84 30.80 -16.64
C GLY A 411 2.84 30.64 -15.13
N ALA A 412 3.91 30.05 -14.57
CA ALA A 412 4.09 29.94 -13.13
C ALA A 412 4.27 31.31 -12.46
N LEU A 413 5.04 32.22 -13.07
CA LEU A 413 5.20 33.59 -12.57
C LEU A 413 3.87 34.36 -12.58
N ILE A 414 3.08 34.23 -13.65
CA ILE A 414 1.75 34.86 -13.74
C ILE A 414 0.81 34.31 -12.66
N PHE A 415 0.81 32.99 -12.43
CA PHE A 415 0.02 32.39 -11.36
C PHE A 415 0.45 32.93 -9.98
N LEU A 416 1.75 33.01 -9.70
CA LEU A 416 2.27 33.59 -8.45
C LEU A 416 1.81 35.04 -8.28
N LEU A 417 1.85 35.85 -9.33
CA LEU A 417 1.39 37.25 -9.29
C LEU A 417 -0.12 37.32 -9.02
N LEU A 418 -0.93 36.51 -9.71
CA LEU A 418 -2.38 36.41 -9.48
C LEU A 418 -2.71 35.95 -8.05
N ALA A 419 -1.92 35.03 -7.50
CA ALA A 419 -2.07 34.54 -6.13
C ALA A 419 -1.79 35.64 -5.10
N VAL A 420 -0.73 36.44 -5.26
CA VAL A 420 -0.46 37.61 -4.40
C VAL A 420 -1.61 38.61 -4.47
N ILE A 421 -2.11 38.93 -5.66
CA ILE A 421 -3.23 39.88 -5.84
C ILE A 421 -4.50 39.37 -5.17
N SER A 422 -4.77 38.07 -5.28
CA SER A 422 -5.98 37.46 -4.74
C SER A 422 -5.90 37.18 -3.23
N GLY A 423 -4.79 37.55 -2.57
CA GLY A 423 -4.56 37.26 -1.15
C GLY A 423 -4.39 35.76 -0.85
N ILE A 424 -4.05 34.96 -1.84
CA ILE A 424 -3.81 33.52 -1.67
C ILE A 424 -2.49 33.33 -0.93
N ASP A 425 -2.52 32.58 0.18
CA ASP A 425 -1.33 32.23 0.93
C ASP A 425 -0.39 31.32 0.10
N LEU A 426 0.76 31.88 -0.28
CA LEU A 426 1.75 31.26 -1.16
C LEU A 426 2.69 30.36 -0.37
N LYS A 427 2.25 29.11 -0.17
CA LYS A 427 3.04 28.06 0.49
C LYS A 427 4.11 27.48 -0.45
N TRP A 428 5.27 27.12 0.09
CA TRP A 428 6.38 26.51 -0.68
C TRP A 428 5.97 25.21 -1.40
N ILE A 429 4.91 24.55 -0.93
CA ILE A 429 4.34 23.33 -1.53
C ILE A 429 3.90 23.52 -2.99
N LEU A 430 3.66 24.75 -3.44
CA LEU A 430 3.43 25.06 -4.86
C LEU A 430 4.63 24.65 -5.74
N GLY A 431 5.85 24.75 -5.22
CA GLY A 431 7.07 24.28 -5.91
C GLY A 431 7.08 22.77 -6.16
N VAL A 432 6.44 21.98 -5.28
CA VAL A 432 6.29 20.52 -5.43
C VAL A 432 5.39 20.21 -6.63
N HIS A 433 4.28 20.94 -6.80
CA HIS A 433 3.42 20.82 -8.00
C HIS A 433 4.18 21.21 -9.28
N GLY A 434 4.93 22.32 -9.24
CA GLY A 434 5.74 22.75 -10.39
C GLY A 434 6.77 21.69 -10.81
N THR A 435 7.43 21.07 -9.83
CA THR A 435 8.36 19.95 -10.07
C THR A 435 7.66 18.74 -10.66
N TYR A 436 6.49 18.36 -10.13
CA TYR A 436 5.67 17.28 -10.67
C TYR A 436 5.29 17.55 -12.13
N PHE A 437 4.80 18.75 -12.45
CA PHE A 437 4.42 19.16 -13.80
C PHE A 437 5.59 19.02 -14.78
N LEU A 438 6.76 19.55 -14.43
CA LEU A 438 7.96 19.45 -15.27
C LEU A 438 8.42 18.01 -15.46
N LEU A 439 8.37 17.19 -14.40
CA LEU A 439 8.69 15.76 -14.48
C LEU A 439 7.74 15.05 -15.47
N LEU A 440 6.44 15.32 -15.41
CA LEU A 440 5.46 14.78 -16.36
C LEU A 440 5.71 15.27 -17.80
N TYR A 441 6.11 16.53 -17.97
CA TYR A 441 6.47 17.10 -19.26
C TYR A 441 7.69 16.41 -19.89
N PHE A 442 8.76 16.20 -19.12
CA PHE A 442 10.00 15.56 -19.61
C PHE A 442 9.84 14.06 -19.87
N SER A 443 9.15 13.35 -18.98
CA SER A 443 8.90 11.90 -19.09
C SER A 443 7.87 11.53 -20.16
N ARG A 444 6.99 12.49 -20.52
CA ARG A 444 5.85 12.30 -21.42
C ARG A 444 4.89 11.18 -20.99
N PHE A 445 4.81 10.92 -19.67
CA PHE A 445 3.90 9.91 -19.11
C PHE A 445 2.42 10.07 -19.54
N PRO A 446 1.85 11.30 -19.64
CA PRO A 446 0.45 11.46 -20.08
C PRO A 446 0.13 10.85 -21.45
N ARG A 447 1.12 10.64 -22.33
CA ARG A 447 0.89 9.99 -23.64
C ARG A 447 0.65 8.49 -23.53
N VAL A 448 0.97 7.88 -22.40
CA VAL A 448 1.02 6.42 -22.25
C VAL A 448 -0.15 5.88 -21.41
N LEU A 449 -0.89 6.73 -20.67
CA LEU A 449 -1.94 6.33 -19.71
C LEU A 449 -2.94 5.29 -20.27
N TYR A 450 -3.37 5.47 -21.53
CA TYR A 450 -4.35 4.60 -22.21
C TYR A 450 -3.77 3.32 -22.81
N THR A 451 -2.46 3.14 -22.72
CA THR A 451 -1.78 1.90 -23.12
C THR A 451 -1.27 1.23 -21.86
N PHE A 452 -1.88 0.12 -21.44
CA PHE A 452 -1.47 -0.62 -20.24
C PHE A 452 -0.05 -1.18 -20.40
N ARG A 453 0.94 -0.34 -20.07
CA ARG A 453 2.37 -0.52 -20.27
C ARG A 453 3.06 -0.08 -19.00
N TYR A 454 4.24 -0.61 -18.74
CA TYR A 454 5.02 -0.26 -17.56
C TYR A 454 5.09 1.23 -17.19
N ARG A 455 5.27 2.11 -18.19
CA ARG A 455 5.31 3.56 -17.96
C ARG A 455 4.02 4.11 -17.34
N THR A 456 2.88 3.45 -17.51
CA THR A 456 1.62 3.80 -16.83
C THR A 456 1.67 3.44 -15.35
N THR A 457 2.23 2.28 -15.01
CA THR A 457 2.39 1.85 -13.62
C THR A 457 3.30 2.81 -12.86
N ILE A 458 4.46 3.19 -13.44
CA ILE A 458 5.30 4.24 -12.83
C ILE A 458 4.53 5.55 -12.69
N TYR A 459 3.78 5.94 -13.72
CA TYR A 459 3.06 7.21 -13.70
C TYR A 459 2.03 7.28 -12.56
N TYR A 460 1.27 6.20 -12.32
CA TYR A 460 0.34 6.13 -11.19
C TYR A 460 1.07 6.19 -9.85
N PHE A 461 2.13 5.40 -9.64
CA PHE A 461 2.89 5.43 -8.39
C PHE A 461 3.59 6.77 -8.15
N LEU A 462 4.06 7.43 -9.21
CA LEU A 462 4.62 8.78 -9.12
C LEU A 462 3.54 9.80 -8.73
N GLY A 463 2.34 9.71 -9.31
CA GLY A 463 1.21 10.55 -8.90
C GLY A 463 0.86 10.36 -7.43
N ALA A 464 0.81 9.10 -6.98
CA ALA A 464 0.60 8.76 -5.58
C ALA A 464 1.69 9.34 -4.65
N PHE A 465 2.96 9.23 -5.06
CA PHE A 465 4.11 9.76 -4.31
C PHE A 465 4.01 11.28 -4.09
N PHE A 466 3.78 12.04 -5.15
CA PHE A 466 3.67 13.50 -5.03
C PHE A 466 2.45 13.93 -4.22
N TRP A 467 1.31 13.26 -4.37
CA TRP A 467 0.12 13.58 -3.59
C TRP A 467 0.27 13.24 -2.10
N ALA A 468 0.96 12.14 -1.79
CA ALA A 468 1.30 11.78 -0.41
C ALA A 468 2.20 12.83 0.26
N ILE A 469 3.18 13.40 -0.45
CA ILE A 469 4.01 14.52 0.06
C ILE A 469 3.13 15.72 0.41
N VAL A 470 2.25 16.12 -0.51
CA VAL A 470 1.35 17.28 -0.32
C VAL A 470 0.44 17.07 0.89
N THR A 471 -0.11 15.86 1.03
CA THR A 471 -1.03 15.55 2.13
C THR A 471 -0.31 15.48 3.47
N THR A 472 0.91 14.93 3.50
CA THR A 472 1.75 14.92 4.70
C THR A 472 2.07 16.33 5.17
N TYR A 473 2.34 17.25 4.24
CA TYR A 473 2.55 18.67 4.56
C TYR A 473 1.31 19.30 5.20
N VAL A 474 0.11 18.98 4.69
CA VAL A 474 -1.15 19.43 5.30
C VAL A 474 -1.32 18.88 6.71
N VAL A 475 -1.13 17.57 6.91
CA VAL A 475 -1.22 16.94 8.24
C VAL A 475 -0.29 17.62 9.24
N TYR A 476 0.98 17.81 8.86
CA TYR A 476 1.98 18.46 9.70
C TYR A 476 1.60 19.90 10.06
N ASN A 477 1.20 20.70 9.07
CA ASN A 477 0.86 22.10 9.28
C ASN A 477 -0.38 22.26 10.18
N GLU A 478 -1.42 21.44 9.97
CA GLU A 478 -2.63 21.50 10.78
C GLU A 478 -2.39 21.04 12.22
N GLU A 479 -1.62 19.97 12.42
CA GLU A 479 -1.26 19.50 13.76
C GLU A 479 -0.41 20.53 14.51
N GLU A 480 0.51 21.19 13.80
CA GLU A 480 1.33 22.25 14.37
C GLU A 480 0.49 23.48 14.80
N GLN A 481 -0.53 23.86 14.03
CA GLN A 481 -1.44 24.94 14.40
C GLN A 481 -2.31 24.56 15.61
N LYS A 482 -2.82 23.32 15.65
CA LYS A 482 -3.58 22.80 16.79
C LYS A 482 -2.74 22.79 18.07
N ASP A 483 -1.49 22.32 18.02
CA ASP A 483 -0.58 22.34 19.18
C ASP A 483 -0.28 23.76 19.68
N ILE A 484 -0.10 24.73 18.78
CA ILE A 484 0.07 26.14 19.17
C ILE A 484 -1.19 26.66 19.90
N ALA A 485 -2.37 26.41 19.35
CA ALA A 485 -3.63 26.85 19.94
C ALA A 485 -3.84 26.23 21.32
N ASN A 486 -3.64 24.92 21.45
CA ASN A 486 -3.76 24.17 22.70
C ASN A 486 -2.77 24.67 23.76
N LYS A 487 -1.53 25.01 23.40
CA LYS A 487 -0.55 25.61 24.34
C LYS A 487 -0.94 27.00 24.81
N LYS A 488 -1.51 27.82 23.93
CA LYS A 488 -2.01 29.16 24.31
C LYS A 488 -3.16 29.02 25.30
N GLU A 489 -4.14 28.18 24.99
CA GLU A 489 -5.27 27.90 25.88
C GLU A 489 -4.80 27.33 27.24
N PHE A 490 -3.85 26.39 27.24
CA PHE A 490 -3.25 25.85 28.46
C PHE A 490 -2.56 26.93 29.31
N GLY A 491 -1.77 27.81 28.67
CA GLY A 491 -1.12 28.93 29.35
C GLY A 491 -2.14 29.87 30.01
N GLU A 492 -3.22 30.20 29.30
CA GLU A 492 -4.31 31.02 29.84
C GLU A 492 -5.05 30.35 31.02
N GLN A 493 -5.28 29.03 30.94
CA GLN A 493 -5.91 28.27 32.03
C GLN A 493 -5.07 28.29 33.33
N ILE A 494 -3.75 28.07 33.22
CA ILE A 494 -2.84 28.09 34.38
C ILE A 494 -2.76 29.48 35.01
N PHE A 495 -2.81 30.54 34.18
CA PHE A 495 -2.85 31.92 34.64
C PHE A 495 -4.20 32.36 35.20
N SER A 496 -5.28 31.58 35.07
CA SER A 496 -6.51 31.91 35.80
C SER A 496 -6.23 31.92 37.30
N GLU A 497 -6.27 33.12 37.89
CA GLU A 497 -5.74 33.38 39.23
C GLU A 497 -6.65 32.82 40.32
N ASN A 498 -7.97 32.74 40.13
CA ASN A 498 -8.87 32.31 41.20
C ASN A 498 -10.01 31.43 40.70
N ASP A 499 -10.30 30.41 41.50
CA ASP A 499 -11.46 29.56 41.35
C ASP A 499 -12.67 30.28 41.96
N GLY A 500 -13.26 31.19 41.18
CA GLY A 500 -14.34 32.05 41.67
C GLY A 500 -15.59 31.30 42.17
N LEU A 501 -15.76 30.03 41.77
CA LEU A 501 -16.78 29.12 42.31
C LEU A 501 -16.31 28.47 43.62
N GLY A 502 -15.07 28.00 43.68
CA GLY A 502 -14.46 27.49 44.92
C GLY A 502 -14.46 28.53 46.03
N GLU A 503 -14.11 29.77 45.72
CA GLU A 503 -14.17 30.88 46.67
C GLU A 503 -15.60 31.09 47.23
N PHE A 504 -16.61 31.03 46.36
CA PHE A 504 -18.01 31.16 46.76
C PHE A 504 -18.47 30.01 47.66
N LEU A 505 -18.09 28.78 47.31
CA LEU A 505 -18.43 27.60 48.09
C LEU A 505 -17.70 27.60 49.45
N LEU A 506 -16.45 28.07 49.53
CA LEU A 506 -15.72 28.23 50.79
C LEU A 506 -16.37 29.28 51.69
N ASP A 507 -16.82 30.39 51.12
CA ASP A 507 -17.53 31.42 51.88
C ASP A 507 -18.84 30.89 52.48
N ARG A 508 -19.60 30.10 51.70
CA ARG A 508 -20.80 29.40 52.19
C ARG A 508 -20.47 28.37 53.27
N ALA A 509 -19.41 27.59 53.09
CA ALA A 509 -18.96 26.61 54.08
C ALA A 509 -18.53 27.30 55.38
N LYS A 510 -17.81 28.42 55.30
CA LYS A 510 -17.44 29.26 56.44
C LYS A 510 -18.67 29.70 57.24
N GLU A 511 -19.71 30.21 56.58
CA GLU A 511 -20.95 30.60 57.27
C GLU A 511 -21.64 29.41 57.95
N SER A 512 -21.64 28.24 57.29
CA SER A 512 -22.22 27.01 57.81
C SER A 512 -21.49 26.51 59.06
N ILE A 513 -20.15 26.47 59.01
CA ILE A 513 -19.27 26.05 60.11
C ILE A 513 -19.42 26.97 61.32
N SER A 514 -19.46 28.30 61.11
CA SER A 514 -19.58 29.27 62.21
C SER A 514 -20.89 29.13 62.99
N LYS A 515 -21.96 28.68 62.34
CA LYS A 515 -23.30 28.53 62.92
C LYS A 515 -23.61 27.13 63.46
N ASP A 516 -22.70 26.17 63.30
CA ASP A 516 -22.96 24.78 63.66
C ASP A 516 -23.00 24.58 65.19
N PRO A 517 -24.11 24.07 65.76
CA PRO A 517 -24.26 23.89 67.19
C PRO A 517 -23.30 22.83 67.78
N GLU A 518 -22.96 21.78 67.03
CA GLU A 518 -22.03 20.75 67.51
C GLU A 518 -20.60 21.29 67.59
N ILE A 519 -20.14 22.02 66.56
CA ILE A 519 -18.83 22.66 66.58
C ILE A 519 -18.73 23.66 67.75
N GLN A 520 -19.75 24.51 67.93
CA GLN A 520 -19.79 25.48 69.04
C GLN A 520 -19.74 24.79 70.41
N ASN A 521 -20.40 23.64 70.57
CA ASN A 521 -20.40 22.90 71.82
C ASN A 521 -19.07 22.17 72.05
N SER A 522 -18.41 21.68 71.00
CA SER A 522 -17.09 21.03 71.09
C SER A 522 -16.00 21.95 71.63
N PHE A 523 -16.10 23.28 71.41
CA PHE A 523 -15.19 24.27 72.01
C PHE A 523 -15.47 24.58 73.49
N VAL A 524 -16.67 24.26 73.98
CA VAL A 524 -17.08 24.52 75.38
C VAL A 524 -16.92 23.27 76.24
N SER A 525 -17.05 22.08 75.65
CA SER A 525 -16.77 20.81 76.31
C SER A 525 -15.27 20.49 76.25
N ASP A 526 -14.60 20.57 77.39
CA ASP A 526 -13.15 20.36 77.53
C ASP A 526 -12.80 18.85 77.42
N THR A 527 -12.96 18.28 76.23
CA THR A 527 -12.75 16.84 75.96
C THR A 527 -11.52 16.62 75.09
N VAL A 528 -10.73 15.59 75.41
CA VAL A 528 -9.50 15.21 74.68
C VAL A 528 -9.74 14.99 73.17
N LEU A 529 -10.99 14.69 72.76
CA LEU A 529 -11.38 14.39 71.38
C LEU A 529 -12.07 15.58 70.66
N SER A 530 -12.14 16.76 71.28
CA SER A 530 -12.83 17.92 70.68
C SER A 530 -12.25 18.30 69.31
N ARG A 531 -10.93 18.17 69.12
CA ARG A 531 -10.24 18.39 67.84
C ARG A 531 -10.73 17.45 66.74
N GLU A 532 -10.63 16.14 66.98
CA GLU A 532 -10.96 15.09 66.00
C GLU A 532 -12.42 15.23 65.56
N ARG A 533 -13.30 15.57 66.51
CA ARG A 533 -14.70 15.81 66.24
C ARG A 533 -14.94 17.05 65.38
N ILE A 534 -14.30 18.19 65.66
CA ILE A 534 -14.41 19.41 64.84
C ILE A 534 -13.90 19.13 63.42
N GLN A 535 -12.73 18.50 63.30
CA GLN A 535 -12.14 18.14 62.02
C GLN A 535 -13.06 17.21 61.20
N GLN A 536 -13.66 16.21 61.85
CA GLN A 536 -14.60 15.29 61.22
C GLN A 536 -15.87 16.00 60.74
N ILE A 537 -16.50 16.83 61.58
CA ILE A 537 -17.72 17.56 61.23
C ILE A 537 -17.48 18.53 60.08
N VAL A 538 -16.40 19.31 60.14
CA VAL A 538 -16.01 20.24 59.07
C VAL A 538 -15.82 19.52 57.73
N LYS A 539 -15.06 18.41 57.72
CA LYS A 539 -14.78 17.66 56.49
C LYS A 539 -15.98 16.88 55.96
N SER A 540 -16.82 16.31 56.83
CA SER A 540 -17.90 15.41 56.41
C SER A 540 -19.25 16.10 56.18
N ILE A 541 -19.50 17.23 56.84
CA ILE A 541 -20.82 17.90 56.83
C ILE A 541 -20.78 19.23 56.09
N HIS A 542 -19.79 20.09 56.37
CA HIS A 542 -19.83 21.49 55.91
C HIS A 542 -19.06 21.78 54.63
N LEU A 543 -18.02 21.00 54.34
CA LEU A 543 -17.26 21.17 53.11
C LEU A 543 -17.94 20.45 51.95
N ASP A 544 -18.19 21.20 50.88
CA ASP A 544 -18.69 20.64 49.63
C ASP A 544 -17.62 19.72 49.01
N LYS A 545 -18.04 18.59 48.47
CA LYS A 545 -17.20 17.62 47.72
C LYS A 545 -16.39 18.27 46.60
N TYR A 546 -16.79 19.46 46.15
CA TYR A 546 -15.98 20.33 45.32
C TYR A 546 -14.51 20.46 45.77
N PHE A 547 -14.26 20.42 47.09
CA PHE A 547 -12.93 20.63 47.66
C PHE A 547 -12.06 19.38 47.75
N ASP A 548 -12.52 18.23 47.27
CA ASP A 548 -11.75 16.96 47.31
C ASP A 548 -10.47 17.01 46.44
N LYS A 549 -10.38 17.97 45.52
CA LYS A 549 -9.16 18.30 44.76
C LYS A 549 -8.06 18.97 45.61
N TYR A 550 -8.37 19.33 46.85
CA TYR A 550 -7.45 19.88 47.82
C TYR A 550 -7.16 18.85 48.92
N ASP A 551 -5.94 18.90 49.46
CA ASP A 551 -5.67 18.43 50.80
C ASP A 551 -6.14 19.49 51.79
N ILE A 552 -7.08 19.10 52.63
CA ILE A 552 -7.79 20.02 53.52
C ILE A 552 -7.28 19.78 54.93
N GLU A 553 -6.64 20.79 55.47
CA GLU A 553 -6.21 20.85 56.85
C GLU A 553 -7.18 21.73 57.64
N VAL A 554 -7.70 21.18 58.74
CA VAL A 554 -8.63 21.87 59.64
C VAL A 554 -7.90 22.05 60.95
N VAL A 555 -7.50 23.28 61.24
CA VAL A 555 -6.81 23.63 62.50
C VAL A 555 -7.79 24.38 63.38
N SER A 556 -7.86 23.99 64.66
CA SER A 556 -8.77 24.60 65.63
C SER A 556 -7.99 25.29 66.73
N PHE A 557 -8.42 26.48 67.13
CA PHE A 557 -7.80 27.32 68.14
C PHE A 557 -8.82 27.71 69.21
N GLN A 558 -8.35 27.84 70.44
CA GLN A 558 -9.14 28.42 71.53
C GLN A 558 -9.41 29.91 71.30
N ALA A 559 -10.30 30.50 72.10
CA ALA A 559 -10.68 31.90 71.97
C ALA A 559 -9.49 32.88 72.16
N ASP A 560 -8.46 32.47 72.90
CA ASP A 560 -7.21 33.22 73.14
C ASP A 560 -6.16 33.07 72.01
N GLY A 561 -6.44 32.24 71.00
CA GLY A 561 -5.57 32.01 69.85
C GLY A 561 -4.55 30.88 70.03
N GLN A 562 -4.54 30.18 71.16
CA GLN A 562 -3.72 28.97 71.35
C GLN A 562 -4.30 27.77 70.60
N PRO A 563 -3.47 26.88 70.02
CA PRO A 563 -3.95 25.71 69.32
C PRO A 563 -4.67 24.76 70.29
N LEU A 564 -5.71 24.07 69.79
CA LEU A 564 -6.38 23.00 70.52
C LEU A 564 -5.51 21.72 70.61
N ASP A 565 -4.36 21.70 69.93
CA ASP A 565 -3.41 20.61 69.78
C ASP A 565 -2.01 21.03 70.29
N THR A 566 -1.35 20.21 71.10
CA THR A 566 0.04 20.41 71.55
C THR A 566 1.06 19.58 70.76
N SER A 567 0.61 18.74 69.83
CA SER A 567 1.43 17.78 69.06
C SER A 567 1.83 18.25 67.65
N ILE A 568 1.22 19.33 67.15
CA ILE A 568 1.46 19.88 65.80
C ILE A 568 1.79 21.36 65.93
N SER A 569 3.10 21.66 65.92
CA SER A 569 3.76 22.98 65.81
C SER A 569 3.38 24.09 66.84
N ASP A 570 4.37 24.92 67.20
CA ASP A 570 4.21 26.12 68.04
C ASP A 570 3.41 27.26 67.34
N GLU A 571 2.56 26.94 66.35
CA GLU A 571 1.85 27.94 65.55
C GLU A 571 0.56 28.40 66.23
N THR A 572 0.48 29.70 66.58
CA THR A 572 -0.73 30.33 67.12
C THR A 572 -1.61 30.90 66.01
N PHE A 573 -2.88 31.17 66.30
CA PHE A 573 -3.78 31.84 65.35
C PHE A 573 -3.25 33.21 64.89
N ASP A 574 -2.55 33.91 65.77
CA ASP A 574 -1.93 35.21 65.47
C ASP A 574 -0.80 35.09 64.44
N ASN A 575 -0.11 33.94 64.37
CA ASN A 575 0.85 33.67 63.29
C ASN A 575 0.12 33.57 61.93
N TYR A 576 -1.00 32.84 61.85
CA TYR A 576 -1.78 32.70 60.62
C TYR A 576 -2.27 34.06 60.10
N THR A 577 -2.82 34.91 60.98
CA THR A 577 -3.27 36.25 60.58
C THR A 577 -2.10 37.12 60.12
N LYS A 578 -0.98 37.12 60.84
CA LYS A 578 0.22 37.91 60.48
C LYS A 578 0.81 37.54 59.12
N PHE A 579 0.86 36.24 58.77
CA PHE A 579 1.45 35.78 57.51
C PHE A 579 0.49 35.88 56.32
N TYR A 580 -0.81 35.68 56.52
CA TYR A 580 -1.77 35.49 55.42
C TYR A 580 -2.83 36.58 55.27
N GLN A 581 -3.06 37.44 56.28
CA GLN A 581 -4.00 38.56 56.19
C GLN A 581 -3.35 39.80 55.52
N LEU A 582 -2.83 39.61 54.31
CA LEU A 582 -2.25 40.69 53.50
C LEU A 582 -3.24 41.15 52.43
N PRO A 583 -3.32 42.45 52.09
CA PRO A 583 -4.23 42.95 51.05
C PRO A 583 -4.08 42.24 49.70
N LYS A 584 -2.87 41.76 49.38
CA LYS A 584 -2.56 41.02 48.16
C LYS A 584 -3.18 39.62 48.06
N TYR A 585 -3.62 39.02 49.17
CA TYR A 585 -4.26 37.71 49.21
C TYR A 585 -5.77 37.79 49.40
N GLN A 586 -6.33 38.99 49.57
CA GLN A 586 -7.74 39.13 49.88
C GLN A 586 -8.60 38.77 48.67
N THR A 587 -9.52 37.83 48.86
CA THR A 587 -10.53 37.50 47.84
C THR A 587 -11.69 38.51 47.88
N LYS A 588 -12.66 38.34 46.99
CA LYS A 588 -13.94 39.10 47.07
C LYS A 588 -14.76 38.78 48.33
N TYR A 589 -14.43 37.71 49.06
CA TYR A 589 -15.11 37.30 50.29
C TYR A 589 -14.27 37.65 51.53
N PRO A 590 -14.87 38.27 52.57
CA PRO A 590 -14.17 38.59 53.81
C PRO A 590 -13.64 37.35 54.52
N SER A 591 -12.46 37.44 55.15
CA SER A 591 -11.81 36.34 55.89
C SER A 591 -11.48 35.08 55.06
N LEU A 592 -11.60 35.17 53.73
CA LEU A 592 -11.11 34.17 52.80
C LEU A 592 -9.96 34.77 52.00
N TYR A 593 -8.82 34.10 52.06
CA TYR A 593 -7.58 34.53 51.44
C TYR A 593 -7.14 33.49 50.42
N PHE A 594 -6.71 33.97 49.25
CA PHE A 594 -6.08 33.16 48.22
C PHE A 594 -4.61 33.53 48.15
N ILE A 595 -3.76 32.58 48.51
CA ILE A 595 -2.32 32.76 48.55
C ILE A 595 -1.75 32.20 47.25
N ASN A 596 -1.07 33.08 46.52
CA ASN A 596 -0.41 32.76 45.26
C ASN A 596 0.91 33.55 45.18
N ASP A 597 1.83 33.27 46.10
CA ASP A 597 3.10 34.00 46.24
C ASP A 597 4.33 33.11 46.18
N LEU A 598 5.44 33.76 45.89
CA LEU A 598 6.76 33.24 45.58
C LEU A 598 7.45 32.57 46.77
N VAL A 599 7.11 32.97 48.00
CA VAL A 599 7.77 32.50 49.23
C VAL A 599 7.39 31.05 49.58
N ASN A 600 6.24 30.55 49.11
CA ASN A 600 5.73 29.19 49.37
C ASN A 600 5.77 28.28 48.13
N ASN A 601 6.87 28.26 47.36
CA ASN A 601 7.03 27.36 46.20
C ASN A 601 5.88 27.43 45.17
N PHE A 602 5.23 28.60 44.99
CA PHE A 602 4.10 28.74 44.07
C PHE A 602 2.88 27.86 44.41
N LYS A 603 2.69 27.51 45.70
CA LYS A 603 1.49 26.80 46.17
C LYS A 603 0.26 27.72 46.12
N LYS A 604 -0.69 27.40 45.24
CA LYS A 604 -2.01 28.05 45.16
C LYS A 604 -2.91 27.54 46.29
N GLN A 605 -2.85 28.13 47.47
CA GLN A 605 -3.64 27.67 48.62
C GLN A 605 -4.80 28.64 48.94
N TYR A 606 -5.93 28.09 49.37
CA TYR A 606 -7.01 28.88 49.96
C TYR A 606 -6.97 28.76 51.48
N LEU A 607 -7.03 29.89 52.16
CA LEU A 607 -7.07 29.96 53.61
C LEU A 607 -8.36 30.68 54.03
N SER A 608 -9.22 29.98 54.78
CA SER A 608 -10.42 30.58 55.37
C SER A 608 -10.27 30.67 56.88
N LEU A 609 -10.40 31.87 57.43
CA LEU A 609 -10.38 32.13 58.87
C LEU A 609 -11.83 32.24 59.38
N ILE A 610 -12.21 31.39 60.33
CA ILE A 610 -13.59 31.24 60.80
C ILE A 610 -13.66 31.46 62.31
N ASP A 611 -14.38 32.50 62.73
CA ASP A 611 -14.71 32.71 64.14
C ASP A 611 -15.92 31.86 64.54
N ILE A 612 -15.81 31.12 65.65
CA ILE A 612 -16.90 30.33 66.22
C ILE A 612 -17.45 31.08 67.43
N ARG A 613 -18.71 31.53 67.33
CA ARG A 613 -19.38 32.31 68.38
C ARG A 613 -20.62 31.59 68.86
N LYS A 614 -20.80 31.51 70.17
CA LYS A 614 -22.04 31.05 70.81
C LYS A 614 -22.75 32.28 71.38
N GLY A 615 -23.80 32.76 70.69
CA GLY A 615 -24.39 34.07 70.98
C GLY A 615 -23.43 35.22 70.64
N SER A 616 -23.13 36.10 71.60
CA SER A 616 -22.17 37.20 71.43
C SER A 616 -20.74 36.86 71.85
N THR A 617 -20.51 35.71 72.49
CA THR A 617 -19.20 35.28 73.00
C THR A 617 -18.45 34.43 71.98
N LEU A 618 -17.19 34.80 71.70
CA LEU A 618 -16.25 34.00 70.92
C LEU A 618 -15.80 32.79 71.76
N VAL A 619 -16.06 31.58 71.27
CA VAL A 619 -15.73 30.33 71.98
C VAL A 619 -14.51 29.62 71.37
N GLY A 620 -14.19 29.89 70.11
CA GLY A 620 -13.02 29.33 69.42
C GLY A 620 -12.87 29.86 68.01
N ARG A 621 -11.80 29.47 67.33
CA ARG A 621 -11.53 29.81 65.93
C ARG A 621 -11.15 28.56 65.15
N VAL A 622 -11.56 28.48 63.89
CA VAL A 622 -11.21 27.40 62.97
C VAL A 622 -10.51 28.01 61.76
N VAL A 623 -9.40 27.39 61.35
CA VAL A 623 -8.68 27.72 60.13
C VAL A 623 -8.85 26.55 59.17
N LEU A 624 -9.34 26.84 57.97
CA LEU A 624 -9.35 25.90 56.86
C LEU A 624 -8.22 26.25 55.93
N ASN A 625 -7.24 25.36 55.81
CA ASN A 625 -6.17 25.46 54.84
C ASN A 625 -6.40 24.42 53.74
N LEU A 626 -6.58 24.88 52.50
CA LEU A 626 -6.82 24.05 51.34
C LEU A 626 -5.62 24.14 50.41
N ASN A 627 -4.81 23.09 50.43
CA ASN A 627 -3.64 22.93 49.57
C ASN A 627 -4.01 22.08 48.35
N PRO A 628 -3.71 22.48 47.11
CA PRO A 628 -3.92 21.62 45.96
C PRO A 628 -3.11 20.33 46.14
N ARG A 629 -3.70 19.17 45.85
CA ARG A 629 -2.95 17.90 45.92
C ARG A 629 -1.85 17.91 44.84
N GLU A 630 -0.58 17.86 45.25
CA GLU A 630 0.58 18.04 44.35
C GLU A 630 0.84 16.87 43.39
N ASP A 631 0.27 15.68 43.62
CA ASP A 631 0.70 14.42 42.96
C ASP A 631 -0.28 13.85 41.91
N GLN A 632 -1.25 14.63 41.45
CA GLN A 632 -2.34 14.11 40.59
C GLN A 632 -1.94 13.78 39.14
N SER A 633 -0.66 13.83 38.75
CA SER A 633 -0.30 13.66 37.33
C SER A 633 -0.51 12.24 36.76
N ARG A 634 -0.87 11.25 37.60
CA ARG A 634 -1.01 9.84 37.17
C ARG A 634 -2.31 9.12 37.59
N ASN A 635 -3.10 9.61 38.55
CA ASN A 635 -4.32 8.91 38.98
C ASN A 635 -5.55 9.45 38.24
N VAL A 636 -6.34 8.56 37.65
CA VAL A 636 -7.44 8.89 36.72
C VAL A 636 -8.78 9.10 37.43
N TYR A 637 -8.93 8.62 38.67
CA TYR A 637 -10.14 8.82 39.45
C TYR A 637 -10.44 10.29 39.78
N PRO A 638 -9.45 11.13 40.18
CA PRO A 638 -9.65 12.57 40.28
C PRO A 638 -10.22 13.20 39.01
N GLU A 639 -9.80 12.76 37.82
CA GLU A 639 -10.28 13.32 36.55
C GLU A 639 -11.73 12.96 36.24
N LEU A 640 -12.15 11.73 36.58
CA LEU A 640 -13.53 11.29 36.46
C LEU A 640 -14.46 12.09 37.38
N LEU A 641 -13.91 12.60 38.48
CA LEU A 641 -14.61 13.41 39.47
C LEU A 641 -14.55 14.91 39.17
N MET A 642 -13.78 15.34 38.17
CA MET A 642 -13.63 16.76 37.81
C MET A 642 -14.47 17.15 36.58
N ASP A 643 -14.94 18.39 36.58
CA ASP A 643 -15.65 19.01 35.45
C ASP A 643 -14.65 19.35 34.32
N LYS A 644 -15.07 19.29 33.06
CA LYS A 644 -14.25 19.42 31.84
C LYS A 644 -13.35 20.66 31.86
N LYS A 645 -13.83 21.76 32.43
CA LYS A 645 -13.08 23.03 32.57
C LYS A 645 -11.84 22.93 33.48
N PHE A 646 -11.73 21.86 34.27
CA PHE A 646 -10.63 21.60 35.20
C PHE A 646 -9.83 20.34 34.84
N VAL A 647 -10.31 19.54 33.88
CA VAL A 647 -9.63 18.34 33.41
C VAL A 647 -8.67 18.74 32.29
N GLN A 648 -7.37 18.56 32.52
CA GLN A 648 -6.37 18.72 31.46
C GLN A 648 -6.66 17.74 30.32
N ALA A 649 -6.69 18.23 29.08
CA ALA A 649 -6.80 17.34 27.93
C ALA A 649 -5.60 16.36 27.94
N PRO A 650 -5.79 15.06 27.61
CA PRO A 650 -4.71 14.07 27.64
C PRO A 650 -3.46 14.49 26.86
N GLU A 651 -3.65 15.23 25.76
CA GLU A 651 -2.60 15.79 24.90
C GLU A 651 -1.77 16.88 25.61
N THR A 652 -2.38 17.62 26.55
CA THR A 652 -1.73 18.71 27.32
C THR A 652 -0.93 18.21 28.52
N ARG A 653 -1.11 16.95 28.96
CA ARG A 653 -0.34 16.37 30.09
C ARG A 653 1.16 16.24 29.83
N GLN A 654 1.58 16.33 28.56
CA GLN A 654 2.98 16.30 28.17
C GLN A 654 3.62 17.70 28.08
N TYR A 655 2.84 18.76 28.33
CA TYR A 655 3.37 20.10 28.30
C TYR A 655 4.21 20.35 29.55
N SER A 656 5.46 20.70 29.33
CA SER A 656 6.26 21.35 30.35
C SER A 656 5.86 22.82 30.36
N TYR A 657 5.91 23.49 31.48
CA TYR A 657 5.69 24.93 31.53
C TYR A 657 6.57 25.59 32.59
N ALA A 658 6.86 26.87 32.39
CA ALA A 658 7.57 27.69 33.34
C ALA A 658 6.94 29.06 33.45
N VAL A 659 7.01 29.62 34.65
CA VAL A 659 6.61 30.99 34.96
C VAL A 659 7.84 31.77 35.36
N TYR A 660 8.00 32.95 34.77
CA TYR A 660 9.07 33.90 35.06
C TYR A 660 8.49 35.22 35.58
N ASP A 661 9.24 35.88 36.46
CA ASP A 661 8.84 37.17 37.02
C ASP A 661 9.02 38.31 36.00
N THR A 662 8.67 39.53 36.39
CA THR A 662 8.88 40.71 35.53
C THR A 662 10.36 40.99 35.23
N ALA A 663 11.27 40.49 36.07
CA ALA A 663 12.72 40.56 35.90
C ALA A 663 13.31 39.37 35.10
N LYS A 664 12.45 38.46 34.61
CA LYS A 664 12.78 37.25 33.84
C LYS A 664 13.52 36.15 34.62
N ASN A 665 13.46 36.17 35.95
CA ASN A 665 13.95 35.06 36.75
C ASN A 665 12.94 33.93 36.72
N LEU A 666 13.43 32.69 36.59
CA LEU A 666 12.60 31.51 36.66
C LEU A 666 12.02 31.39 38.08
N ILE A 667 10.69 31.35 38.17
CA ILE A 667 9.99 31.22 39.44
C ILE A 667 9.60 29.76 39.69
N TYR A 668 8.94 29.18 38.70
CA TYR A 668 8.33 27.87 38.79
C TYR A 668 8.49 27.18 37.46
N SER A 669 8.74 25.88 37.50
CA SER A 669 8.72 25.04 36.31
C SER A 669 8.14 23.67 36.63
N SER A 670 7.45 23.09 35.66
CA SER A 670 6.88 21.75 35.73
C SER A 670 7.04 21.04 34.39
N GLY A 671 7.08 19.71 34.42
CA GLY A 671 7.31 18.85 33.26
C GLY A 671 8.78 18.49 33.04
N SER A 672 9.07 17.93 31.86
CA SER A 672 10.38 17.35 31.53
C SER A 672 11.40 18.32 30.93
N TYR A 673 10.99 19.55 30.56
CA TYR A 673 11.88 20.55 29.98
C TYR A 673 12.63 21.34 31.06
N ASN A 674 13.95 21.43 30.93
CA ASN A 674 14.79 22.19 31.87
C ASN A 674 14.84 23.67 31.47
N TYR A 675 13.90 24.45 32.00
CA TYR A 675 13.76 25.89 31.75
C TYR A 675 14.90 26.74 32.30
N ASP A 676 15.53 26.29 33.38
CA ASP A 676 16.62 27.00 34.02
C ASP A 676 17.85 27.09 33.10
N ARG A 677 18.20 25.97 32.45
CA ARG A 677 19.39 25.90 31.58
C ARG A 677 19.11 26.08 30.10
N LYS A 678 17.94 25.69 29.60
CA LYS A 678 17.66 25.60 28.15
C LYS A 678 16.77 26.71 27.61
N MET A 679 16.25 27.61 28.44
CA MET A 679 15.47 28.77 27.99
C MET A 679 16.22 30.09 28.29
N PRO A 680 16.97 30.65 27.31
CA PRO A 680 17.64 31.93 27.50
C PRO A 680 16.63 33.06 27.75
N GLN A 681 16.90 33.95 28.72
CA GLN A 681 16.03 35.08 29.05
C GLN A 681 15.79 36.03 27.86
N ILE A 682 16.72 36.09 26.90
CA ILE A 682 16.61 36.90 25.68
C ILE A 682 15.40 36.45 24.83
N GLU A 683 15.09 35.16 24.84
CA GLU A 683 14.02 34.59 24.02
C GLU A 683 12.62 34.93 24.57
N LEU A 684 12.52 35.35 25.84
CA LEU A 684 11.26 35.82 26.44
C LEU A 684 10.78 37.14 25.81
N ASP A 685 11.67 37.95 25.24
CA ASP A 685 11.29 39.16 24.51
C ASP A 685 10.99 38.91 23.04
N ASN A 686 11.30 37.71 22.53
CA ASN A 686 11.16 37.39 21.12
C ASN A 686 9.67 37.39 20.71
N PRO A 687 9.22 38.26 19.78
CA PRO A 687 7.82 38.28 19.34
C PRO A 687 7.34 36.94 18.76
N ALA A 688 8.27 36.15 18.18
CA ALA A 688 7.96 34.85 17.60
C ALA A 688 7.42 33.87 18.66
N LEU A 689 7.91 33.95 19.91
CA LEU A 689 7.49 33.12 21.03
C LEU A 689 5.98 33.23 21.30
N TYR A 690 5.39 34.42 21.12
CA TYR A 690 3.97 34.67 21.41
C TYR A 690 3.05 34.49 20.18
N GLN A 691 3.60 34.65 18.98
CA GLN A 691 2.81 34.62 17.74
C GLN A 691 2.78 33.22 17.12
N ARG A 692 3.94 32.72 16.68
CA ARG A 692 4.09 31.48 15.88
C ARG A 692 4.70 30.32 16.68
N GLY A 693 5.24 30.62 17.86
CA GLY A 693 6.05 29.71 18.67
C GLY A 693 7.51 29.71 18.26
N LEU A 694 8.36 29.44 19.24
CA LEU A 694 9.81 29.38 19.11
C LEU A 694 10.28 27.94 19.26
N GLN A 695 11.18 27.48 18.41
CA GLN A 695 11.74 26.12 18.52
C GLN A 695 13.16 26.18 19.10
N LEU A 696 13.37 25.59 20.26
CA LEU A 696 14.68 25.50 20.94
C LEU A 696 14.89 24.10 21.50
N TYR A 697 16.08 23.53 21.31
CA TYR A 697 16.50 22.25 21.91
C TYR A 697 15.49 21.10 21.75
N ASP A 698 14.93 20.93 20.54
CA ASP A 698 13.86 19.96 20.19
C ASP A 698 12.49 20.19 20.85
N TYR A 699 12.29 21.33 21.51
CA TYR A 699 11.00 21.73 22.06
C TYR A 699 10.44 22.92 21.30
N LYS A 700 9.11 22.96 21.21
CA LYS A 700 8.38 24.11 20.69
C LYS A 700 7.73 24.85 21.84
N HIS A 701 8.12 26.10 21.99
CA HIS A 701 7.78 27.02 23.06
C HIS A 701 6.71 28.01 22.60
N ILE A 702 5.71 28.22 23.44
CA ILE A 702 4.73 29.29 23.27
C ILE A 702 4.72 30.13 24.54
N GLY A 703 4.90 31.42 24.36
CA GLY A 703 4.83 32.40 25.43
C GLY A 703 3.42 32.93 25.61
N SER A 704 3.03 33.19 26.85
CA SER A 704 1.88 34.01 27.20
C SER A 704 2.29 35.02 28.28
N ARG A 705 1.52 36.11 28.40
CA ARG A 705 1.74 37.14 29.41
C ARG A 705 0.48 37.30 30.25
N ASP A 706 0.67 37.30 31.56
CA ASP A 706 -0.39 37.53 32.53
C ASP A 706 -0.67 39.04 32.71
N LYS A 707 -1.82 39.38 33.32
CA LYS A 707 -2.21 40.74 33.74
C LYS A 707 -1.14 41.43 34.59
N ASN A 708 -0.43 40.66 35.42
CA ASN A 708 0.69 41.12 36.24
C ASN A 708 2.03 41.21 35.47
N LYS A 709 2.01 41.13 34.13
CA LYS A 709 3.18 41.16 33.23
C LYS A 709 4.23 40.07 33.48
N ARG A 710 3.85 38.98 34.15
CA ARG A 710 4.67 37.77 34.29
C ARG A 710 4.72 37.02 32.95
N TYR A 711 5.82 36.36 32.69
CA TYR A 711 6.00 35.55 31.48
C TYR A 711 5.70 34.10 31.79
N MET A 712 4.91 33.44 30.95
CA MET A 712 4.78 31.98 30.99
C MET A 712 5.20 31.40 29.67
N VAL A 713 5.98 30.33 29.74
CA VAL A 713 6.43 29.58 28.58
C VAL A 713 5.89 28.18 28.71
N VAL A 714 5.08 27.76 27.74
CA VAL A 714 4.56 26.41 27.62
C VAL A 714 5.33 25.70 26.51
N SER A 715 5.85 24.52 26.80
CA SER A 715 6.74 23.78 25.91
C SER A 715 6.28 22.35 25.75
N SER A 716 6.25 21.87 24.53
CA SER A 716 6.13 20.45 24.22
C SER A 716 7.27 20.01 23.31
N LYS A 717 7.55 18.72 23.25
CA LYS A 717 8.49 18.19 22.26
C LYS A 717 8.00 18.55 20.87
N SER A 718 8.92 19.00 20.02
CA SER A 718 8.62 19.31 18.62
C SER A 718 8.07 18.07 17.93
N TYR A 719 7.15 18.28 16.99
CA TYR A 719 6.58 17.19 16.20
C TYR A 719 7.70 16.36 15.56
N PRO A 720 7.85 15.07 15.89
CA PRO A 720 9.00 14.29 15.47
C PRO A 720 9.10 14.18 13.94
N TYR A 721 10.29 14.34 13.38
CA TYR A 721 10.51 14.08 11.94
C TYR A 721 10.10 12.66 11.52
N LYS A 722 10.21 11.69 12.43
CA LYS A 722 9.73 10.32 12.23
C LYS A 722 8.22 10.29 11.95
N SER A 723 7.43 11.14 12.61
CA SER A 723 5.98 11.19 12.40
C SER A 723 5.61 11.72 11.01
N ILE A 724 6.37 12.68 10.48
CA ILE A 724 6.23 13.14 9.09
C ILE A 724 6.47 11.96 8.12
N ILE A 725 7.54 11.20 8.32
CA ILE A 725 7.87 10.04 7.47
C ILE A 725 6.80 8.96 7.59
N SER A 726 6.28 8.71 8.79
CA SER A 726 5.25 7.70 9.03
C SER A 726 3.90 8.08 8.40
N ASN A 727 3.47 9.33 8.51
CA ASN A 727 2.28 9.82 7.82
C ASN A 727 2.42 9.77 6.29
N PHE A 728 3.57 10.19 5.77
CA PHE A 728 3.89 10.02 4.34
C PHE A 728 3.78 8.56 3.91
N SER A 729 4.36 7.66 4.68
CA SER A 729 4.42 6.24 4.37
C SER A 729 3.04 5.60 4.39
N PHE A 730 2.24 5.91 5.42
CA PHE A 730 0.85 5.47 5.52
C PHE A 730 0.00 5.93 4.32
N LEU A 731 -0.01 7.24 4.05
CA LEU A 731 -0.79 7.83 2.97
C LEU A 731 -0.34 7.34 1.59
N TYR A 732 0.97 7.22 1.39
CA TYR A 732 1.54 6.68 0.15
C TYR A 732 1.13 5.22 -0.07
N LEU A 733 1.17 4.38 0.97
CA LEU A 733 0.80 2.98 0.86
C LEU A 733 -0.68 2.75 0.59
N ILE A 734 -1.56 3.58 1.18
CA ILE A 734 -2.98 3.59 0.82
C ILE A 734 -3.16 3.91 -0.67
N LEU A 735 -2.46 4.92 -1.19
CA LEU A 735 -2.54 5.25 -2.61
C LEU A 735 -1.92 4.16 -3.51
N VAL A 736 -0.87 3.48 -3.06
CA VAL A 736 -0.29 2.32 -3.77
C VAL A 736 -1.30 1.18 -3.85
N LEU A 737 -1.96 0.84 -2.75
CA LEU A 737 -3.03 -0.17 -2.72
C LEU A 737 -4.20 0.22 -3.63
N TYR A 738 -4.59 1.50 -3.62
CA TYR A 738 -5.60 2.04 -4.53
C TYR A 738 -5.21 1.89 -6.01
N VAL A 739 -3.96 2.23 -6.37
CA VAL A 739 -3.43 2.06 -7.73
C VAL A 739 -3.41 0.59 -8.14
N ILE A 740 -2.99 -0.32 -7.25
CA ILE A 740 -3.04 -1.76 -7.48
C ILE A 740 -4.49 -2.22 -7.70
N GLY A 741 -5.44 -1.69 -6.93
CA GLY A 741 -6.88 -1.92 -7.09
C GLY A 741 -7.40 -1.49 -8.47
N ILE A 742 -7.04 -0.28 -8.94
CA ILE A 742 -7.37 0.19 -10.29
C ILE A 742 -6.81 -0.76 -11.35
N ILE A 743 -5.55 -1.18 -11.20
CA ILE A 743 -4.89 -2.13 -12.11
C ILE A 743 -5.63 -3.47 -12.11
N GLY A 744 -6.05 -3.97 -10.94
CA GLY A 744 -6.82 -5.20 -10.78
C GLY A 744 -8.20 -5.13 -11.45
N VAL A 745 -8.96 -4.05 -11.23
CA VAL A 745 -10.26 -3.82 -11.87
C VAL A 745 -10.12 -3.72 -13.39
N TYR A 746 -9.09 -3.02 -13.88
CA TYR A 746 -8.77 -2.97 -15.30
C TYR A 746 -8.46 -4.36 -15.85
N ALA A 747 -7.69 -5.18 -15.11
CA ALA A 747 -7.36 -6.54 -15.51
C ALA A 747 -8.59 -7.46 -15.56
N LEU A 748 -9.54 -7.31 -14.62
CA LEU A 748 -10.80 -8.03 -14.58
C LEU A 748 -11.72 -7.64 -15.75
N LYS A 749 -11.89 -6.34 -16.01
CA LYS A 749 -12.79 -5.82 -17.06
C LYS A 749 -12.41 -6.29 -18.47
N TYR A 750 -11.12 -6.35 -18.78
CA TYR A 750 -10.65 -6.76 -20.10
C TYR A 750 -10.25 -8.24 -20.18
N GLY A 751 -10.10 -8.92 -19.03
CA GLY A 751 -9.68 -10.31 -18.93
C GLY A 751 -8.17 -10.50 -19.19
N LEU A 752 -7.49 -11.25 -18.30
CA LEU A 752 -6.04 -11.51 -18.37
C LEU A 752 -5.56 -12.00 -19.74
N ARG A 753 -6.38 -12.76 -20.47
CA ARG A 753 -6.06 -13.29 -21.81
C ARG A 753 -6.17 -12.28 -22.95
N ARG A 754 -7.02 -11.23 -22.83
CA ARG A 754 -7.20 -10.22 -23.89
C ARG A 754 -6.32 -8.98 -23.68
N LEU A 755 -5.69 -8.84 -22.51
CA LEU A 755 -4.70 -7.80 -22.28
C LEU A 755 -3.47 -8.09 -23.15
N LYS A 756 -3.27 -7.30 -24.20
CA LYS A 756 -2.00 -7.27 -24.96
C LYS A 756 -0.91 -6.61 -24.11
N ILE A 757 -0.52 -7.26 -23.01
CA ILE A 757 0.56 -6.81 -22.12
C ILE A 757 1.89 -7.18 -22.78
N SER A 758 2.83 -6.24 -22.85
CA SER A 758 4.19 -6.55 -23.29
C SER A 758 4.87 -7.48 -22.28
N TYR A 759 5.80 -8.32 -22.74
CA TYR A 759 6.59 -9.19 -21.86
C TYR A 759 7.27 -8.41 -20.72
N THR A 760 7.79 -7.22 -21.01
CA THR A 760 8.33 -6.26 -20.02
C THR A 760 7.35 -5.98 -18.87
N THR A 761 6.10 -5.63 -19.22
CA THR A 761 5.08 -5.27 -18.22
C THR A 761 4.60 -6.49 -17.44
N LYS A 762 4.59 -7.70 -18.05
CA LYS A 762 4.32 -8.95 -17.32
C LYS A 762 5.40 -9.23 -16.27
N ILE A 763 6.68 -9.17 -16.67
CA ILE A 763 7.81 -9.39 -15.77
C ILE A 763 7.76 -8.42 -14.59
N GLN A 764 7.44 -7.15 -14.82
CA GLN A 764 7.39 -6.15 -13.74
C GLN A 764 6.20 -6.33 -12.81
N ILE A 765 5.03 -6.68 -13.33
CA ILE A 765 3.88 -7.00 -12.46
C ILE A 765 4.24 -8.20 -11.59
N LEU A 766 4.87 -9.23 -12.16
CA LEU A 766 5.34 -10.40 -11.40
C LEU A 766 6.37 -10.01 -10.34
N LEU A 767 7.37 -9.19 -10.66
CA LEU A 767 8.35 -8.69 -9.70
C LEU A 767 7.69 -7.87 -8.58
N ASN A 768 6.82 -6.93 -8.93
CA ASN A 768 6.14 -6.10 -7.95
C ASN A 768 5.25 -6.93 -7.01
N VAL A 769 4.51 -7.91 -7.54
CA VAL A 769 3.70 -8.83 -6.72
C VAL A 769 4.60 -9.73 -5.85
N ALA A 770 5.71 -10.24 -6.41
CA ALA A 770 6.66 -11.08 -5.69
C ALA A 770 7.36 -10.35 -4.54
N PHE A 771 7.62 -9.04 -4.68
CA PHE A 771 8.21 -8.22 -3.61
C PHE A 771 7.17 -7.72 -2.60
N PHE A 772 5.97 -7.35 -3.07
CA PHE A 772 4.93 -6.77 -2.21
C PHE A 772 4.26 -7.79 -1.29
N THR A 773 3.99 -9.00 -1.80
CA THR A 773 3.23 -10.02 -1.04
C THR A 773 3.94 -10.49 0.22
N PRO A 774 5.24 -10.88 0.19
CA PRO A 774 5.96 -11.28 1.40
C PRO A 774 6.09 -10.13 2.40
N LEU A 775 6.32 -8.91 1.90
CA LEU A 775 6.47 -7.73 2.74
C LEU A 775 5.19 -7.44 3.52
N LEU A 776 4.02 -7.52 2.85
CA LEU A 776 2.72 -7.35 3.51
C LEU A 776 2.48 -8.42 4.59
N LEU A 777 2.85 -9.66 4.31
CA LEU A 777 2.71 -10.77 5.24
C LEU A 777 3.61 -10.60 6.47
N ILE A 778 4.84 -10.11 6.31
CA ILE A 778 5.73 -9.76 7.42
C ILE A 778 5.11 -8.69 8.32
N VAL A 779 4.49 -7.64 7.75
CA VAL A 779 3.81 -6.59 8.53
C VAL A 779 2.68 -7.19 9.38
N LEU A 780 1.83 -8.02 8.78
CA LEU A 780 0.70 -8.63 9.51
C LEU A 780 1.18 -9.55 10.64
N ILE A 781 2.18 -10.40 10.38
CA ILE A 781 2.75 -11.31 11.39
C ILE A 781 3.42 -10.53 12.51
N THR A 782 4.26 -9.54 12.19
CA THR A 782 4.98 -8.75 13.20
C THR A 782 4.01 -7.98 14.09
N LEU A 783 2.96 -7.38 13.53
CA LEU A 783 1.92 -6.72 14.30
C LEU A 783 1.19 -7.68 15.24
N GLN A 784 0.85 -8.87 14.75
CA GLN A 784 0.19 -9.90 15.55
C GLN A 784 1.09 -10.37 16.71
N VAL A 785 2.37 -10.65 16.44
CA VAL A 785 3.34 -11.12 17.44
C VAL A 785 3.60 -10.05 18.51
N ILE A 786 3.84 -8.79 18.10
CA ILE A 786 4.13 -7.70 19.04
C ILE A 786 2.92 -7.42 19.94
N THR A 787 1.71 -7.35 19.36
CA THR A 787 0.49 -7.12 20.12
C THR A 787 0.23 -8.25 21.12
N ALA A 788 0.42 -9.51 20.69
CA ALA A 788 0.26 -10.67 21.57
C ALA A 788 1.28 -10.68 22.73
N ASN A 789 2.57 -10.45 22.42
CA ASN A 789 3.63 -10.41 23.42
C ASN A 789 3.43 -9.27 24.42
N TYR A 790 3.05 -8.08 23.95
CA TYR A 790 2.83 -6.95 24.82
C TYR A 790 1.64 -7.17 25.76
N ASN A 791 0.49 -7.64 25.23
CA ASN A 791 -0.70 -7.91 26.04
C ASN A 791 -0.39 -8.92 27.16
N SER A 792 0.32 -10.00 26.83
CA SER A 792 0.76 -11.01 27.81
C SER A 792 1.71 -10.44 28.87
N ASN A 793 2.70 -9.62 28.47
CA ASN A 793 3.64 -9.00 29.40
C ASN A 793 2.96 -8.01 30.36
N GLN A 794 2.02 -7.20 29.87
CA GLN A 794 1.27 -6.27 30.72
C GLN A 794 0.38 -7.00 31.72
N GLU A 795 -0.33 -8.04 31.28
CA GLU A 795 -1.19 -8.86 32.15
C GLU A 795 -0.40 -9.44 33.32
N ASN A 796 0.75 -10.06 33.05
CA ASN A 796 1.65 -10.59 34.08
C ASN A 796 2.16 -9.49 35.02
N THR A 797 2.48 -8.31 34.50
CA THR A 797 2.97 -7.17 35.29
C THR A 797 1.91 -6.67 36.28
N TYR A 798 0.66 -6.50 35.83
CA TYR A 798 -0.43 -6.02 36.68
C TYR A 798 -0.81 -7.01 37.77
N LEU A 799 -0.93 -8.30 37.44
CA LEU A 799 -1.22 -9.34 38.41
C LEU A 799 -0.10 -9.46 39.45
N THR A 800 1.16 -9.49 39.02
CA THR A 800 2.32 -9.56 39.92
C THR A 800 2.42 -8.34 40.83
N SER A 801 2.22 -7.13 40.28
CA SER A 801 2.23 -5.87 41.06
C SER A 801 1.10 -5.86 42.10
N THR A 802 -0.12 -6.20 41.69
CA THR A 802 -1.30 -6.26 42.58
C THR A 802 -1.11 -7.28 43.68
N LYS A 803 -0.55 -8.44 43.36
CA LYS A 803 -0.23 -9.50 44.32
C LYS A 803 0.81 -9.06 45.34
N ASN A 804 1.86 -8.38 44.92
CA ASN A 804 2.87 -7.83 45.83
C ASN A 804 2.27 -6.79 46.77
N ILE A 805 1.40 -5.90 46.25
CA ILE A 805 0.65 -4.93 47.07
C ILE A 805 -0.26 -5.65 48.07
N GLY A 806 -1.02 -6.66 47.62
CA GLY A 806 -1.88 -7.47 48.48
C GLY A 806 -1.11 -8.19 49.59
N ASN A 807 0.07 -8.73 49.29
CA ASN A 807 0.94 -9.38 50.28
C ASN A 807 1.50 -8.38 51.31
N ASN A 808 1.85 -7.16 50.88
CA ASN A 808 2.28 -6.09 51.78
C ASN A 808 1.13 -5.54 52.63
N PHE A 809 -0.09 -5.60 52.12
CA PHE A 809 -1.31 -5.16 52.79
C PHE A 809 -1.83 -6.18 53.82
N ALA A 810 -1.57 -7.47 53.61
CA ALA A 810 -2.10 -8.57 54.42
C ALA A 810 -1.86 -8.42 55.95
N PRO A 811 -0.66 -8.05 56.45
CA PRO A 811 -0.43 -7.91 57.89
C PRO A 811 -1.34 -6.86 58.56
N TYR A 812 -1.52 -5.72 57.90
CA TYR A 812 -2.37 -4.64 58.40
C TYR A 812 -3.84 -5.02 58.38
N LEU A 813 -4.26 -5.77 57.35
CA LEU A 813 -5.61 -6.30 57.24
C LEU A 813 -5.92 -7.34 58.33
N GLU A 814 -4.95 -8.19 58.70
CA GLU A 814 -5.10 -9.12 59.83
C GLU A 814 -5.30 -8.39 61.17
N GLU A 815 -4.57 -7.30 61.41
CA GLU A 815 -4.74 -6.46 62.60
C GLU A 815 -6.12 -5.78 62.64
N TYR A 816 -6.59 -5.28 61.49
CA TYR A 816 -7.91 -4.67 61.37
C TYR A 816 -9.03 -5.69 61.61
N LEU A 817 -8.97 -6.86 60.96
CA LEU A 817 -9.98 -7.92 61.11
C LEU A 817 -9.97 -8.55 62.51
N SER A 818 -8.86 -8.47 63.24
CA SER A 818 -8.77 -8.90 64.65
C SER A 818 -9.12 -7.80 65.67
N GLY A 819 -9.52 -6.62 65.21
CA GLY A 819 -9.92 -5.49 66.07
C GLY A 819 -8.76 -4.76 66.77
N LYS A 820 -7.50 -5.06 66.40
CA LYS A 820 -6.30 -4.42 66.95
C LYS A 820 -6.01 -3.05 66.34
N ARG A 821 -6.64 -2.73 65.21
CA ARG A 821 -6.46 -1.49 64.45
C ARG A 821 -7.81 -0.88 64.12
N SER A 822 -7.94 0.45 64.25
CA SER A 822 -9.17 1.16 63.87
C SER A 822 -9.31 1.24 62.35
N ARG A 823 -10.54 1.49 61.87
CA ARG A 823 -10.81 1.72 60.45
C ARG A 823 -10.01 2.88 59.88
N ASP A 824 -9.92 4.00 60.61
CA ASP A 824 -9.21 5.20 60.15
C ASP A 824 -7.70 4.95 60.02
N ALA A 825 -7.10 4.24 60.97
CA ALA A 825 -5.69 3.85 60.89
C ALA A 825 -5.43 2.87 59.72
N MET A 826 -6.41 2.05 59.38
CA MET A 826 -6.34 1.13 58.23
C MET A 826 -6.46 1.88 56.89
N GLU A 827 -7.38 2.85 56.81
CA GLU A 827 -7.55 3.73 55.66
C GLU A 827 -6.30 4.58 55.40
N GLN A 828 -5.65 5.09 56.45
CA GLN A 828 -4.38 5.82 56.34
C GLN A 828 -3.25 4.98 55.76
N GLU A 829 -3.10 3.72 56.18
CA GLU A 829 -2.06 2.82 55.66
C GLU A 829 -2.35 2.35 54.24
N LEU A 830 -3.62 2.03 53.92
CA LEU A 830 -4.02 1.75 52.55
C LEU A 830 -3.69 2.95 51.66
N GLY A 831 -3.98 4.17 52.12
CA GLY A 831 -3.64 5.41 51.43
C GLY A 831 -2.13 5.62 51.27
N LYS A 832 -1.32 5.21 52.24
CA LYS A 832 0.16 5.26 52.13
C LYS A 832 0.68 4.28 51.08
N ILE A 833 0.24 3.02 51.12
CA ILE A 833 0.61 1.99 50.14
C ILE A 833 0.21 2.42 48.72
N ALA A 834 -1.00 2.97 48.58
CA ALA A 834 -1.51 3.50 47.32
C ALA A 834 -0.66 4.66 46.77
N ARG A 835 -0.23 5.60 47.62
CA ARG A 835 0.67 6.69 47.23
C ARG A 835 2.04 6.19 46.81
N ASP A 836 2.64 5.30 47.60
CA ASP A 836 3.98 4.75 47.32
C ASP A 836 3.99 3.92 46.02
N ALA A 837 2.91 3.18 45.75
CA ALA A 837 2.73 2.41 44.52
C ALA A 837 2.16 3.22 43.35
N ASN A 838 1.71 4.46 43.59
CA ASN A 838 1.01 5.32 42.63
C ASN A 838 -0.15 4.59 41.93
N VAL A 839 -1.03 3.97 42.72
CA VAL A 839 -2.22 3.27 42.25
C VAL A 839 -3.39 3.49 43.20
N ASP A 840 -4.60 3.40 42.67
CA ASP A 840 -5.80 3.40 43.49
C ASP A 840 -6.13 1.96 43.90
N ILE A 841 -6.55 1.77 45.14
CA ILE A 841 -6.81 0.45 45.72
C ILE A 841 -8.22 0.40 46.31
N ASN A 842 -8.93 -0.69 46.01
CA ASN A 842 -10.17 -1.05 46.70
C ASN A 842 -10.04 -2.42 47.35
N PHE A 843 -10.65 -2.58 48.52
CA PHE A 843 -10.69 -3.82 49.26
C PHE A 843 -12.15 -4.24 49.50
N PHE A 844 -12.48 -5.44 49.03
CA PHE A 844 -13.78 -6.08 49.19
C PHE A 844 -13.68 -7.21 50.21
N ASN A 845 -14.73 -7.39 51.02
CA ASN A 845 -14.80 -8.48 51.98
C ASN A 845 -15.10 -9.84 51.29
N GLU A 846 -15.16 -10.92 52.06
CA GLU A 846 -15.45 -12.27 51.56
C GLU A 846 -16.84 -12.41 50.90
N GLU A 847 -17.75 -11.46 51.11
CA GLU A 847 -19.10 -11.42 50.52
C GLU A 847 -19.16 -10.60 49.23
N GLY A 848 -18.05 -9.99 48.82
CA GLY A 848 -17.97 -9.12 47.64
C GLY A 848 -18.46 -7.69 47.88
N ASN A 849 -18.62 -7.25 49.13
CA ASN A 849 -18.96 -5.87 49.49
C ASN A 849 -17.70 -5.03 49.71
N LEU A 850 -17.72 -3.79 49.22
CA LEU A 850 -16.65 -2.82 49.41
C LEU A 850 -16.51 -2.47 50.91
N SER A 851 -15.34 -2.78 51.47
CA SER A 851 -15.03 -2.47 52.87
C SER A 851 -14.21 -1.19 52.99
N ILE A 852 -13.12 -1.06 52.23
CA ILE A 852 -12.19 0.08 52.29
C ILE A 852 -11.76 0.46 50.87
N THR A 853 -11.63 1.75 50.58
CA THR A 853 -11.10 2.25 49.30
C THR A 853 -10.32 3.54 49.52
N THR A 854 -9.36 3.76 48.64
CA THR A 854 -8.61 5.02 48.53
C THR A 854 -9.41 6.13 47.84
N GLU A 855 -10.46 5.77 47.09
CA GLU A 855 -11.30 6.69 46.32
C GLU A 855 -12.80 6.50 46.66
N PRO A 856 -13.23 6.88 47.88
CA PRO A 856 -14.60 6.65 48.36
C PRO A 856 -15.66 7.40 47.54
N LEU A 857 -15.30 8.56 47.00
CA LEU A 857 -16.25 9.48 46.37
C LEU A 857 -17.02 8.83 45.22
N ILE A 858 -16.36 8.00 44.43
CA ILE A 858 -16.90 7.34 43.23
C ILE A 858 -18.09 6.44 43.57
N TYR A 859 -18.01 5.76 44.71
CA TYR A 859 -19.06 4.89 45.21
C TYR A 859 -20.16 5.70 45.90
N GLU A 860 -19.82 6.82 46.56
CA GLU A 860 -20.79 7.69 47.21
C GLU A 860 -21.68 8.44 46.22
N ILE A 861 -21.12 8.90 45.10
CA ILE A 861 -21.89 9.56 44.03
C ILE A 861 -22.52 8.55 43.06
N LYS A 862 -22.48 7.24 43.38
CA LYS A 862 -23.08 6.14 42.61
C LYS A 862 -22.59 6.06 41.15
N LEU A 863 -21.32 6.39 40.90
CA LEU A 863 -20.69 6.11 39.60
C LEU A 863 -20.46 4.61 39.42
N LEU A 864 -20.00 3.95 40.49
CA LEU A 864 -19.86 2.51 40.64
C LEU A 864 -20.68 2.02 41.84
N SER A 865 -21.12 0.77 41.81
CA SER A 865 -21.76 0.14 42.96
C SER A 865 -20.71 -0.32 43.98
N LYS A 866 -21.13 -0.51 45.24
CA LYS A 866 -20.26 -1.04 46.31
C LYS A 866 -20.06 -2.55 46.23
N TRP A 867 -20.48 -3.19 45.15
CA TRP A 867 -20.38 -4.64 44.94
C TRP A 867 -19.29 -4.97 43.93
N LEU A 868 -18.60 -6.07 44.20
CA LEU A 868 -17.52 -6.60 43.36
C LEU A 868 -18.02 -6.88 41.93
N ASN A 869 -17.12 -6.79 40.94
CA ASN A 869 -17.43 -7.26 39.58
C ASN A 869 -17.94 -8.72 39.63
N PRO A 870 -19.10 -9.04 39.02
CA PRO A 870 -19.68 -10.38 39.09
C PRO A 870 -18.75 -11.47 38.54
N ASP A 871 -17.95 -11.17 37.52
CA ASP A 871 -16.99 -12.14 36.99
C ASP A 871 -15.84 -12.35 37.99
N ALA A 872 -15.38 -11.29 38.67
CA ALA A 872 -14.39 -11.43 39.75
C ALA A 872 -14.95 -12.21 40.95
N TYR A 873 -16.24 -12.07 41.26
CA TYR A 873 -16.92 -12.86 42.29
C TYR A 873 -16.88 -14.35 41.95
N ILE A 874 -17.19 -14.72 40.71
CA ILE A 874 -17.16 -16.11 40.24
C ILE A 874 -15.74 -16.67 40.36
N HIS A 875 -14.76 -16.01 39.75
CA HIS A 875 -13.38 -16.49 39.73
C HIS A 875 -12.77 -16.60 41.15
N LEU A 876 -12.90 -15.57 41.99
CA LEU A 876 -12.16 -15.50 43.26
C LEU A 876 -12.91 -16.09 44.46
N ILE A 877 -14.22 -15.88 44.55
CA ILE A 877 -15.01 -16.33 45.72
C ILE A 877 -15.55 -17.74 45.48
N GLN A 878 -16.13 -17.98 44.31
CA GLN A 878 -16.78 -19.25 44.00
C GLN A 878 -15.77 -20.31 43.54
N ASP A 879 -14.98 -20.01 42.50
CA ASP A 879 -14.02 -20.95 41.90
C ASP A 879 -12.69 -21.01 42.67
N ARG A 880 -12.48 -20.07 43.60
CA ARG A 880 -11.30 -19.97 44.49
C ARG A 880 -9.98 -19.81 43.76
N GLU A 881 -10.01 -19.15 42.60
CA GLU A 881 -8.80 -18.69 41.94
C GLU A 881 -8.09 -17.63 42.80
N ASN A 882 -6.79 -17.46 42.59
CA ASN A 882 -6.00 -16.53 43.40
C ASN A 882 -6.02 -15.11 42.82
N GLU A 883 -6.16 -14.97 41.51
CA GLU A 883 -6.05 -13.70 40.81
C GLU A 883 -6.77 -13.75 39.46
N VAL A 884 -7.32 -12.62 39.01
CA VAL A 884 -7.97 -12.47 37.70
C VAL A 884 -7.80 -11.03 37.20
N LEU A 885 -7.59 -10.86 35.90
CA LEU A 885 -7.55 -9.55 35.25
C LEU A 885 -8.80 -9.37 34.39
N LEU A 886 -9.60 -8.34 34.67
CA LEU A 886 -10.84 -8.07 33.95
C LEU A 886 -10.79 -6.75 33.19
N ASP A 887 -11.36 -6.72 31.99
CA ASP A 887 -11.61 -5.50 31.23
C ASP A 887 -12.89 -4.81 31.76
N GLU A 888 -12.75 -3.55 32.20
CA GLU A 888 -13.80 -2.74 32.80
C GLU A 888 -14.00 -1.41 32.08
N SER A 889 -15.15 -0.77 32.34
CA SER A 889 -15.46 0.51 31.72
C SER A 889 -16.33 1.39 32.60
N LEU A 890 -16.04 2.68 32.59
CA LEU A 890 -16.82 3.72 33.23
C LEU A 890 -17.00 4.88 32.25
N GLY A 891 -18.23 5.05 31.76
CA GLY A 891 -18.51 5.94 30.63
C GLY A 891 -17.73 5.50 29.38
N LYS A 892 -16.98 6.43 28.77
CA LYS A 892 -16.09 6.14 27.63
C LYS A 892 -14.70 5.65 28.05
N LYS A 893 -14.33 5.74 29.34
CA LYS A 893 -13.02 5.27 29.83
C LYS A 893 -13.06 3.76 29.96
N GLN A 894 -12.17 3.08 29.24
CA GLN A 894 -11.90 1.66 29.42
C GLN A 894 -10.61 1.49 30.22
N TYR A 895 -10.61 0.51 31.12
CA TYR A 895 -9.47 0.19 31.98
C TYR A 895 -9.46 -1.30 32.29
N ARG A 896 -8.37 -1.79 32.88
CA ARG A 896 -8.28 -3.18 33.35
C ARG A 896 -8.13 -3.19 34.85
N THR A 897 -8.86 -4.06 35.52
CA THR A 897 -8.80 -4.20 36.97
C THR A 897 -8.23 -5.55 37.32
N ALA A 898 -7.10 -5.54 38.03
CA ALA A 898 -6.52 -6.74 38.59
C ALA A 898 -7.17 -7.00 39.94
N TYR A 899 -7.70 -8.20 40.11
CA TYR A 899 -8.28 -8.66 41.36
C TYR A 899 -7.42 -9.78 41.93
N VAL A 900 -7.05 -9.69 43.21
CA VAL A 900 -6.24 -10.69 43.90
C VAL A 900 -6.86 -11.02 45.26
N THR A 901 -6.93 -12.32 45.57
CA THR A 901 -7.34 -12.79 46.89
C THR A 901 -6.21 -12.56 47.90
N VAL A 902 -6.44 -11.70 48.88
CA VAL A 902 -5.48 -11.45 49.96
C VAL A 902 -5.60 -12.58 50.97
N ARG A 903 -4.46 -13.21 51.31
CA ARG A 903 -4.41 -14.33 52.25
C ARG A 903 -3.60 -13.98 53.48
N ALA A 904 -4.01 -14.54 54.61
CA ALA A 904 -3.28 -14.42 55.85
C ALA A 904 -1.89 -15.06 55.76
N ARG A 905 -0.87 -14.41 56.30
CA ARG A 905 0.54 -14.79 56.15
C ARG A 905 0.85 -16.15 56.78
N ASN A 906 0.20 -16.46 57.90
CA ASN A 906 0.49 -17.66 58.70
C ASN A 906 -0.49 -18.82 58.46
N THR A 907 -1.74 -18.53 58.05
CA THR A 907 -2.80 -19.54 57.93
C THR A 907 -3.24 -19.77 56.48
N SER A 908 -2.77 -18.95 55.53
CA SER A 908 -3.20 -18.97 54.12
C SER A 908 -4.73 -18.84 53.92
N LYS A 909 -5.47 -18.44 54.97
CA LYS A 909 -6.91 -18.20 54.92
C LYS A 909 -7.18 -16.95 54.07
N PRO A 910 -8.14 -16.97 53.13
CA PRO A 910 -8.54 -15.74 52.44
C PRO A 910 -9.08 -14.73 53.47
N LEU A 911 -8.67 -13.47 53.34
CA LEU A 911 -9.11 -12.36 54.18
C LEU A 911 -10.09 -11.44 53.44
N GLY A 912 -10.05 -11.46 52.11
CA GLY A 912 -10.86 -10.64 51.21
C GLY A 912 -10.18 -10.48 49.86
N ILE A 913 -10.70 -9.56 49.05
CA ILE A 913 -10.26 -9.34 47.67
C ILE A 913 -9.75 -7.91 47.53
N LEU A 914 -8.52 -7.78 47.04
CA LEU A 914 -7.93 -6.51 46.66
C LEU A 914 -8.16 -6.29 45.16
N SER A 915 -8.62 -5.11 44.78
CA SER A 915 -8.74 -4.69 43.37
C SER A 915 -7.90 -3.45 43.11
N ILE A 916 -7.17 -3.45 42.00
CA ILE A 916 -6.41 -2.30 41.51
C ILE A 916 -6.81 -2.02 40.06
N PRO A 917 -7.47 -0.89 39.76
CA PRO A 917 -7.79 -0.47 38.41
C PRO A 917 -6.59 0.24 37.75
N TYR A 918 -6.15 -0.29 36.61
CA TYR A 918 -5.05 0.23 35.78
C TYR A 918 -5.59 1.02 34.58
N PHE A 919 -5.68 2.35 34.73
CA PHE A 919 -6.30 3.25 33.75
C PHE A 919 -5.42 3.68 32.57
N ASP A 920 -4.09 3.64 32.72
CA ASP A 920 -3.11 4.05 31.70
C ASP A 920 -2.60 2.88 30.85
N SER A 921 -3.09 1.68 31.12
CA SER A 921 -2.73 0.45 30.41
C SER A 921 -2.99 0.51 28.91
N LYS A 922 -4.15 1.04 28.50
CA LYS A 922 -4.56 1.13 27.09
C LYS A 922 -3.88 2.27 26.32
N PRO A 923 -3.83 3.53 26.82
CA PRO A 923 -3.16 4.61 26.10
C PRO A 923 -1.66 4.38 25.89
N GLU A 924 -0.96 3.81 26.88
CA GLU A 924 0.46 3.51 26.74
C GLU A 924 0.71 2.32 25.78
N LEU A 925 -0.15 1.30 25.83
CA LEU A 925 -0.21 0.24 24.83
C LEU A 925 -0.40 0.79 23.41
N ASP A 926 -1.43 1.62 23.23
CA ASP A 926 -1.76 2.21 21.93
C ASP A 926 -0.58 3.01 21.40
N ARG A 927 0.08 3.81 22.25
CA ARG A 927 1.28 4.56 21.87
C ARG A 927 2.41 3.64 21.38
N GLN A 928 2.72 2.57 22.11
CA GLN A 928 3.79 1.65 21.70
C GLN A 928 3.43 0.91 20.41
N ILE A 929 2.17 0.49 20.24
CA ILE A 929 1.68 -0.07 18.98
C ILE A 929 1.82 0.96 17.86
N ILE A 930 1.42 2.22 18.08
CA ILE A 930 1.53 3.30 17.11
C ILE A 930 2.99 3.51 16.69
N GLU A 931 3.94 3.55 17.63
CA GLU A 931 5.37 3.70 17.33
C GLU A 931 5.92 2.53 16.50
N VAL A 932 5.50 1.31 16.81
CA VAL A 932 5.85 0.09 16.05
C VAL A 932 5.25 0.13 14.64
N ILE A 933 3.94 0.37 14.51
CA ILE A 933 3.23 0.48 13.22
C ILE A 933 3.86 1.57 12.37
N SER A 934 4.10 2.75 12.95
CA SER A 934 4.72 3.88 12.28
C SER A 934 6.10 3.54 11.73
N THR A 935 6.88 2.74 12.46
CA THR A 935 8.20 2.25 12.01
C THR A 935 8.05 1.25 10.87
N ILE A 936 7.13 0.28 11.01
CA ILE A 936 6.89 -0.75 10.01
C ILE A 936 6.41 -0.14 8.69
N LEU A 937 5.45 0.79 8.74
CA LEU A 937 4.95 1.50 7.55
C LEU A 937 6.06 2.29 6.86
N SER A 938 6.91 2.97 7.63
CA SER A 938 8.06 3.71 7.09
C SER A 938 9.07 2.82 6.38
N VAL A 939 9.46 1.71 7.01
CA VAL A 939 10.34 0.71 6.39
C VAL A 939 9.69 0.15 5.12
N PHE A 940 8.39 -0.16 5.17
CA PHE A 940 7.65 -0.69 4.04
C PHE A 940 7.64 0.29 2.86
N ALA A 941 7.35 1.58 3.09
CA ALA A 941 7.33 2.57 2.02
C ALA A 941 8.70 2.73 1.36
N ILE A 942 9.78 2.73 2.15
CA ILE A 942 11.15 2.77 1.64
C ILE A 942 11.47 1.51 0.82
N MET A 943 11.16 0.33 1.34
CA MET A 943 11.36 -0.94 0.62
C MET A 943 10.54 -0.98 -0.67
N PHE A 944 9.32 -0.48 -0.68
CA PHE A 944 8.48 -0.40 -1.88
C PHE A 944 9.10 0.51 -2.94
N LEU A 945 9.60 1.68 -2.56
CA LEU A 945 10.29 2.59 -3.48
C LEU A 945 11.57 1.96 -4.05
N LEU A 946 12.35 1.29 -3.19
CA LEU A 946 13.55 0.55 -3.58
C LEU A 946 13.22 -0.59 -4.55
N PHE A 947 12.20 -1.40 -4.26
CA PHE A 947 11.76 -2.47 -5.16
C PHE A 947 11.16 -1.95 -6.45
N LEU A 948 10.47 -0.80 -6.44
CA LEU A 948 10.00 -0.16 -7.67
C LEU A 948 11.18 0.25 -8.57
N ALA A 949 12.26 0.77 -7.98
CA ALA A 949 13.49 1.11 -8.70
C ALA A 949 14.26 -0.13 -9.20
N ILE A 950 14.40 -1.17 -8.37
CA ILE A 950 15.03 -2.44 -8.76
C ILE A 950 14.22 -3.13 -9.87
N SER A 951 12.89 -3.18 -9.73
CA SER A 951 11.98 -3.73 -10.74
C SER A 951 12.07 -2.97 -12.06
N TYR A 952 12.24 -1.64 -12.02
CA TYR A 952 12.54 -0.85 -13.22
C TYR A 952 13.82 -1.30 -13.90
N TRP A 953 14.90 -1.38 -13.12
CA TRP A 953 16.23 -1.68 -13.62
C TRP A 953 16.33 -3.11 -14.15
N ALA A 954 15.89 -4.09 -13.36
CA ALA A 954 15.82 -5.50 -13.74
C ALA A 954 15.03 -5.73 -15.02
N SER A 955 13.89 -5.07 -15.18
CA SER A 955 13.08 -5.22 -16.39
C SER A 955 13.76 -4.64 -17.64
N ASN A 956 14.47 -3.53 -17.50
CA ASN A 956 15.25 -2.96 -18.60
C ASN A 956 16.44 -3.87 -18.96
N LEU A 957 17.14 -4.41 -17.97
CA LEU A 957 18.23 -5.37 -18.17
C LEU A 957 17.77 -6.60 -18.96
N LEU A 958 16.59 -7.15 -18.63
CA LEU A 958 16.04 -8.32 -19.31
C LEU A 958 15.48 -8.00 -20.71
N THR A 959 14.82 -6.85 -20.88
CA THR A 959 14.05 -6.57 -22.12
C THR A 959 14.95 -6.09 -23.27
N ILE A 960 15.98 -5.28 -22.98
CA ILE A 960 16.80 -4.64 -24.02
C ILE A 960 17.51 -5.66 -24.92
N PRO A 961 18.21 -6.68 -24.39
CA PRO A 961 18.93 -7.65 -25.22
C PRO A 961 17.99 -8.47 -26.10
N LEU A 962 16.87 -8.94 -25.54
CA LEU A 962 15.85 -9.70 -26.27
C LEU A 962 15.28 -8.89 -27.44
N ARG A 963 15.06 -7.59 -27.26
CA ARG A 963 14.59 -6.72 -28.33
C ARG A 963 15.62 -6.56 -29.44
N ILE A 964 16.90 -6.35 -29.10
CA ILE A 964 17.99 -6.24 -30.07
C ILE A 964 18.09 -7.53 -30.89
N LEU A 965 18.08 -8.68 -30.21
CA LEU A 965 18.16 -9.99 -30.85
C LEU A 965 16.97 -10.23 -31.78
N THR A 966 15.74 -9.96 -31.32
CA THR A 966 14.53 -10.10 -32.15
C THR A 966 14.60 -9.23 -33.40
N GLN A 967 15.12 -8.00 -33.28
CA GLN A 967 15.27 -7.07 -34.41
C GLN A 967 16.33 -7.55 -35.40
N LYS A 968 17.45 -8.08 -34.92
CA LYS A 968 18.53 -8.66 -35.74
C LYS A 968 18.02 -9.89 -36.50
N ILE A 969 17.34 -10.84 -35.83
CA ILE A 969 16.73 -12.03 -36.46
C ILE A 969 15.77 -11.63 -37.58
N ARG A 970 14.89 -10.64 -37.34
CA ARG A 970 13.90 -10.22 -38.36
C ARG A 970 14.53 -9.57 -39.60
N ARG A 971 15.78 -9.11 -39.52
CA ARG A 971 16.51 -8.46 -40.61
C ARG A 971 17.45 -9.40 -41.36
N ILE A 972 17.51 -10.68 -40.99
CA ILE A 972 18.33 -11.66 -41.71
C ILE A 972 17.89 -11.70 -43.18
N ASN A 973 18.86 -11.52 -44.08
CA ASN A 973 18.64 -11.60 -45.53
C ASN A 973 19.76 -12.44 -46.17
N LEU A 974 19.40 -13.33 -47.08
CA LEU A 974 20.34 -14.19 -47.83
C LEU A 974 21.24 -13.38 -48.80
N HIS A 975 20.79 -12.19 -49.21
CA HIS A 975 21.46 -11.37 -50.22
C HIS A 975 22.41 -10.31 -49.63
N GLN A 976 22.47 -10.16 -48.30
CA GLN A 976 23.29 -9.16 -47.61
C GLN A 976 24.14 -9.80 -46.52
N LEU A 977 25.26 -9.17 -46.17
CA LEU A 977 26.10 -9.60 -45.05
C LEU A 977 25.35 -9.36 -43.73
N ASN A 978 25.10 -10.44 -42.99
CA ASN A 978 24.42 -10.38 -41.70
C ASN A 978 25.45 -10.16 -40.59
N GLU A 979 25.36 -9.04 -39.88
CA GLU A 979 26.33 -8.73 -38.82
C GLU A 979 26.04 -9.50 -37.52
N PRO A 980 27.05 -10.16 -36.92
CA PRO A 980 26.91 -10.82 -35.63
C PRO A 980 26.57 -9.82 -34.52
N VAL A 981 26.01 -10.34 -33.43
CA VAL A 981 25.72 -9.55 -32.23
C VAL A 981 26.88 -9.77 -31.26
N ASN A 982 27.61 -8.70 -30.95
CA ASN A 982 28.67 -8.75 -29.94
C ASN A 982 28.04 -8.53 -28.55
N TRP A 983 28.09 -9.55 -27.70
CA TRP A 983 27.59 -9.51 -26.32
C TRP A 983 28.64 -10.13 -25.39
N LYS A 984 29.07 -9.39 -24.38
CA LYS A 984 30.18 -9.73 -23.48
C LYS A 984 29.72 -10.28 -22.13
N SER A 985 28.65 -11.07 -22.09
CA SER A 985 28.10 -11.66 -20.85
C SER A 985 28.02 -13.17 -20.99
N ASP A 986 28.39 -13.92 -19.95
CA ASP A 986 28.29 -15.38 -19.86
C ASP A 986 27.00 -15.82 -19.14
N ASP A 987 25.89 -15.14 -19.42
CA ASP A 987 24.56 -15.45 -18.91
C ASP A 987 23.70 -16.16 -19.99
N GLU A 988 22.43 -16.44 -19.69
CA GLU A 988 21.49 -17.04 -20.64
C GLU A 988 21.29 -16.16 -21.89
N ILE A 989 21.50 -14.84 -21.77
CA ILE A 989 21.47 -13.92 -22.91
C ILE A 989 22.73 -14.12 -23.77
N GLY A 990 23.89 -14.28 -23.16
CA GLY A 990 25.14 -14.68 -23.80
C GLY A 990 25.01 -15.99 -24.58
N LEU A 991 24.42 -17.02 -23.96
CA LEU A 991 24.14 -18.30 -24.61
C LEU A 991 23.22 -18.13 -25.83
N LEU A 992 22.18 -17.32 -25.69
CA LEU A 992 21.22 -17.04 -26.77
C LEU A 992 21.86 -16.26 -27.93
N VAL A 993 22.71 -15.27 -27.62
CA VAL A 993 23.50 -14.52 -28.60
C VAL A 993 24.52 -15.43 -29.29
N GLY A 994 25.20 -16.30 -28.54
CA GLY A 994 26.13 -17.29 -29.06
C GLY A 994 25.44 -18.25 -30.04
N SER A 995 24.27 -18.78 -29.67
CA SER A 995 23.45 -19.63 -30.53
C SER A 995 23.00 -18.92 -31.80
N TYR A 996 22.61 -17.65 -31.70
CA TYR A 996 22.28 -16.81 -32.86
C TYR A 996 23.49 -16.60 -33.80
N ASN A 997 24.66 -16.28 -33.25
CA ASN A 997 25.88 -16.09 -34.04
C ASN A 997 26.32 -17.41 -34.70
N GLN A 998 26.14 -18.55 -34.03
CA GLN A 998 26.42 -19.87 -34.60
C GLN A 998 25.46 -20.20 -35.75
N MET A 999 24.18 -19.87 -35.62
CA MET A 999 23.19 -20.01 -36.70
C MET A 999 23.57 -19.14 -37.92
N LEU A 1000 24.00 -17.89 -37.70
CA LEU A 1000 24.48 -17.02 -38.78
C LEU A 1000 25.68 -17.63 -39.50
N LYS A 1001 26.66 -18.15 -38.76
CA LYS A 1001 27.83 -18.80 -39.36
C LYS A 1001 27.45 -19.99 -40.25
N LYS A 1002 26.57 -20.87 -39.77
CA LYS A 1002 26.07 -22.01 -40.55
C LYS A 1002 25.31 -21.58 -41.82
N LEU A 1003 24.59 -20.46 -41.75
CA LEU A 1003 23.87 -19.92 -42.89
C LEU A 1003 24.82 -19.40 -43.98
N ASP A 1004 25.88 -18.70 -43.60
CA ASP A 1004 26.91 -18.22 -44.54
C ASP A 1004 27.66 -19.39 -45.18
N GLU A 1005 28.04 -20.40 -44.40
CA GLU A 1005 28.69 -21.63 -44.90
C GLU A 1005 27.81 -22.34 -45.95
N SER A 1006 26.51 -22.52 -45.65
CA SER A 1006 25.56 -23.17 -46.57
C SER A 1006 25.37 -22.37 -47.87
N LYS A 1007 25.38 -21.04 -47.81
CA LYS A 1007 25.29 -20.18 -49.00
C LYS A 1007 26.51 -20.32 -49.91
N GLU A 1008 27.72 -20.36 -49.37
CA GLU A 1008 28.93 -20.54 -50.17
C GLU A 1008 28.96 -21.91 -50.88
N GLU A 1009 28.52 -22.95 -50.19
CA GLU A 1009 28.42 -24.30 -50.75
C GLU A 1009 27.41 -24.36 -51.91
N LEU A 1010 26.23 -23.77 -51.73
CA LEU A 1010 25.22 -23.66 -52.79
C LEU A 1010 25.74 -22.89 -54.00
N ALA A 1011 26.40 -21.75 -53.80
CA ALA A 1011 26.93 -20.93 -54.88
C ALA A 1011 28.03 -21.65 -55.69
N LYS A 1012 28.87 -22.48 -55.04
CA LYS A 1012 29.87 -23.32 -55.74
C LYS A 1012 29.19 -24.39 -56.59
N ASN A 1013 28.17 -25.06 -56.05
CA ASN A 1013 27.44 -26.10 -56.75
C ASN A 1013 26.68 -25.56 -57.98
N GLU A 1014 26.02 -24.40 -57.86
CA GLU A 1014 25.33 -23.75 -58.98
C GLU A 1014 26.30 -23.38 -60.11
N LYS A 1015 27.45 -22.76 -59.78
CA LYS A 1015 28.48 -22.40 -60.78
C LYS A 1015 29.02 -23.62 -61.51
N GLN A 1016 29.28 -24.71 -60.79
CA GLN A 1016 29.79 -25.93 -61.38
C GLN A 1016 28.76 -26.62 -62.28
N SER A 1017 27.48 -26.61 -61.89
CA SER A 1017 26.39 -27.14 -62.71
C SER A 1017 26.25 -26.35 -64.01
N ALA A 1018 26.20 -25.02 -63.92
CA ALA A 1018 26.09 -24.13 -65.08
C ALA A 1018 27.27 -24.29 -66.06
N TRP A 1019 28.49 -24.47 -65.54
CA TRP A 1019 29.68 -24.71 -66.37
C TRP A 1019 29.60 -26.02 -67.17
N ARG A 1020 29.09 -27.10 -66.55
CA ARG A 1020 28.92 -28.39 -67.23
C ARG A 1020 27.90 -28.32 -68.35
N GLU A 1021 26.78 -27.65 -68.12
CA GLU A 1021 25.72 -27.47 -69.11
C GLU A 1021 26.22 -26.63 -70.30
N MET A 1022 26.93 -25.53 -70.01
CA MET A 1022 27.56 -24.69 -71.03
C MET A 1022 28.57 -25.48 -71.88
N ALA A 1023 29.45 -26.27 -71.27
CA ALA A 1023 30.47 -27.04 -71.99
C ALA A 1023 29.86 -28.09 -72.94
N LYS A 1024 28.77 -28.76 -72.53
CA LYS A 1024 28.06 -29.72 -73.38
C LYS A 1024 27.43 -29.06 -74.60
N GLN A 1025 26.85 -27.87 -74.44
CA GLN A 1025 26.21 -27.14 -75.53
C GLN A 1025 27.24 -26.66 -76.56
N VAL A 1026 28.34 -26.05 -76.09
CA VAL A 1026 29.42 -25.55 -76.96
C VAL A 1026 30.00 -26.68 -77.84
N ALA A 1027 30.25 -27.86 -77.25
CA ALA A 1027 30.79 -28.98 -78.03
C ALA A 1027 29.80 -29.50 -79.10
N HIS A 1028 28.49 -29.45 -78.81
CA HIS A 1028 27.46 -29.82 -79.79
C HIS A 1028 27.35 -28.80 -80.93
N GLU A 1029 27.49 -27.51 -80.61
CA GLU A 1029 27.48 -26.43 -81.60
C GLU A 1029 28.72 -26.42 -82.48
N ILE A 1030 29.89 -26.90 -82.00
CA ILE A 1030 31.11 -27.04 -82.81
C ILE A 1030 31.05 -28.25 -83.77
N LYS A 1031 30.44 -29.38 -83.36
CA LYS A 1031 30.29 -30.57 -84.24
C LYS A 1031 29.39 -30.32 -85.44
N ASN A 1032 28.29 -29.60 -85.23
CA ASN A 1032 27.26 -29.34 -86.24
C ASN A 1032 27.79 -28.70 -87.55
N PRO A 1033 28.69 -27.70 -87.54
CA PRO A 1033 29.27 -27.14 -88.77
C PRO A 1033 30.40 -27.99 -89.37
N LEU A 1034 31.12 -28.79 -88.57
CA LEU A 1034 32.29 -29.57 -89.03
C LEU A 1034 31.90 -30.79 -89.88
N THR A 1035 30.83 -31.51 -89.53
CA THR A 1035 30.42 -32.72 -90.26
C THR A 1035 29.97 -32.42 -91.71
N PRO A 1036 29.15 -31.40 -91.99
CA PRO A 1036 28.80 -31.00 -93.36
C PRO A 1036 30.01 -30.45 -94.14
N MET A 1037 30.92 -29.72 -93.48
CA MET A 1037 32.14 -29.22 -94.11
C MET A 1037 33.03 -30.39 -94.59
N LYS A 1038 33.23 -31.42 -93.76
CA LYS A 1038 33.97 -32.63 -94.15
C LYS A 1038 33.35 -33.30 -95.38
N LEU A 1039 32.04 -33.51 -95.37
CA LEU A 1039 31.31 -34.14 -96.48
C LEU A 1039 31.42 -33.33 -97.78
N THR A 1040 31.30 -32.00 -97.68
CA THR A 1040 31.41 -31.09 -98.83
C THR A 1040 32.81 -31.15 -99.44
N ILE A 1041 33.87 -31.17 -98.61
CA ILE A 1041 35.26 -31.28 -99.07
C ILE A 1041 35.53 -32.67 -99.66
N GLN A 1042 35.04 -33.75 -99.06
CA GLN A 1042 35.14 -35.11 -99.63
C GLN A 1042 34.41 -35.24 -100.97
N GLN A 1043 33.25 -34.58 -101.12
CA GLN A 1043 32.50 -34.55 -102.37
C GLN A 1043 33.23 -33.73 -103.45
N LEU A 1044 33.80 -32.57 -103.08
CA LEU A 1044 34.67 -31.78 -103.96
C LEU A 1044 35.90 -32.57 -104.40
N GLN A 1045 36.56 -33.28 -103.47
CA GLN A 1045 37.70 -34.15 -103.76
C GLN A 1045 37.33 -35.24 -104.78
N ARG A 1046 36.20 -35.94 -104.58
CA ARG A 1046 35.73 -36.98 -105.52
C ARG A 1046 35.34 -36.44 -106.89
N THR A 1047 34.69 -35.27 -106.94
CA THR A 1047 34.17 -34.72 -108.19
C THR A 1047 35.30 -34.09 -109.01
N MET A 1048 36.15 -33.25 -108.39
CA MET A 1048 37.26 -32.60 -109.11
C MET A 1048 38.34 -33.58 -109.56
N LEU A 1049 38.67 -34.63 -108.79
CA LEU A 1049 39.68 -35.62 -109.21
C LEU A 1049 39.19 -36.54 -110.35
N ARG A 1050 37.88 -36.60 -110.63
CA ARG A 1050 37.30 -37.45 -111.69
C ARG A 1050 37.39 -36.83 -113.09
N ASP A 1051 37.35 -35.49 -113.18
CA ASP A 1051 37.32 -34.76 -114.46
C ASP A 1051 38.73 -34.30 -114.94
N LEU A 1052 39.79 -34.65 -114.21
CA LEU A 1052 41.17 -34.26 -114.52
C LEU A 1052 41.95 -35.36 -115.28
N PRO A 1053 42.72 -35.05 -116.35
CA PRO A 1053 43.49 -36.04 -117.12
C PRO A 1053 44.53 -36.81 -116.28
N PRO A 1054 44.80 -38.11 -116.55
CA PRO A 1054 45.45 -39.01 -115.57
C PRO A 1054 46.93 -38.75 -115.20
N ASN A 1055 47.63 -37.78 -115.81
CA ASN A 1055 49.10 -37.62 -115.65
C ASN A 1055 49.56 -36.15 -115.52
N LEU A 1056 48.86 -35.32 -114.73
CA LEU A 1056 49.31 -33.97 -114.39
C LEU A 1056 49.82 -33.88 -112.93
N PRO A 1057 51.03 -33.32 -112.69
CA PRO A 1057 51.58 -33.18 -111.34
C PRO A 1057 50.78 -32.26 -110.39
N GLN A 1058 49.83 -31.46 -110.92
CA GLN A 1058 48.92 -30.64 -110.11
C GLN A 1058 47.82 -31.47 -109.41
N ASN A 1059 47.43 -32.63 -109.94
CA ASN A 1059 46.40 -33.49 -109.35
C ASN A 1059 46.83 -34.02 -107.97
N GLU A 1060 48.11 -34.38 -107.84
CA GLU A 1060 48.67 -34.86 -106.58
C GLU A 1060 48.68 -33.74 -105.51
N ARG A 1061 48.95 -32.49 -105.92
CA ARG A 1061 48.96 -31.32 -105.03
C ARG A 1061 47.56 -30.97 -104.53
N ILE A 1062 46.56 -30.99 -105.41
CA ILE A 1062 45.15 -30.74 -105.05
C ILE A 1062 44.62 -31.85 -104.14
N LYS A 1063 44.94 -33.12 -104.45
CA LYS A 1063 44.57 -34.26 -103.60
C LYS A 1063 45.15 -34.12 -102.19
N ARG A 1064 46.46 -33.83 -102.07
CA ARG A 1064 47.11 -33.58 -100.77
C ARG A 1064 46.53 -32.38 -100.01
N THR A 1065 46.05 -31.35 -100.72
CA THR A 1065 45.41 -30.18 -100.08
C THR A 1065 44.04 -30.54 -99.51
N PHE A 1066 43.23 -31.31 -100.23
CA PHE A 1066 41.95 -31.81 -99.71
C PHE A 1066 42.14 -32.81 -98.57
N GLU A 1067 43.12 -33.71 -98.68
CA GLU A 1067 43.49 -34.62 -97.58
C GLU A 1067 43.89 -33.82 -96.34
N SER A 1068 44.76 -32.81 -96.48
CA SER A 1068 45.15 -31.95 -95.36
C SER A 1068 43.98 -31.18 -94.73
N LEU A 1069 43.02 -30.69 -95.52
CA LEU A 1069 41.82 -30.01 -94.99
C LEU A 1069 40.86 -30.98 -94.27
N ILE A 1070 40.73 -32.20 -94.78
CA ILE A 1070 39.95 -33.25 -94.11
C ILE A 1070 40.62 -33.62 -92.78
N ASP A 1071 41.94 -33.79 -92.76
CA ASP A 1071 42.71 -34.10 -91.55
C ASP A 1071 42.59 -32.96 -90.52
N GLN A 1072 42.60 -31.69 -90.96
CA GLN A 1072 42.37 -30.55 -90.06
C GLN A 1072 40.95 -30.52 -89.48
N ILE A 1073 39.93 -30.83 -90.29
CA ILE A 1073 38.55 -30.92 -89.80
C ILE A 1073 38.37 -32.09 -88.83
N ASP A 1074 39.03 -33.22 -89.10
CA ASP A 1074 39.02 -34.39 -88.21
C ASP A 1074 39.73 -34.09 -86.89
N ASN A 1075 40.87 -33.41 -86.92
CA ASN A 1075 41.55 -32.93 -85.72
C ASN A 1075 40.66 -32.01 -84.87
N ILE A 1076 39.94 -31.06 -85.48
CA ILE A 1076 39.02 -30.17 -84.75
C ILE A 1076 37.79 -30.94 -84.23
N SER A 1077 37.26 -31.88 -85.02
CA SER A 1077 36.16 -32.76 -84.61
C SER A 1077 36.55 -33.66 -83.43
N ASP A 1078 37.79 -34.14 -83.40
CA ASP A 1078 38.35 -34.94 -82.31
C ASP A 1078 38.61 -34.10 -81.06
N ILE A 1079 39.04 -32.85 -81.20
CA ILE A 1079 39.13 -31.89 -80.10
C ILE A 1079 37.73 -31.58 -79.53
N ALA A 1080 36.74 -31.31 -80.38
CA ALA A 1080 35.36 -31.04 -79.95
C ALA A 1080 34.72 -32.28 -79.30
N THR A 1081 35.04 -33.48 -79.79
CA THR A 1081 34.62 -34.75 -79.18
C THR A 1081 35.27 -34.94 -77.81
N SER A 1082 36.60 -34.75 -77.72
CA SER A 1082 37.34 -34.84 -76.45
C SER A 1082 36.85 -33.81 -75.42
N PHE A 1083 36.49 -32.60 -75.87
CA PHE A 1083 35.91 -31.55 -75.04
C PHE A 1083 34.48 -31.88 -74.57
N SER A 1084 33.65 -32.45 -75.46
CA SER A 1084 32.34 -33.00 -75.07
C SER A 1084 32.46 -34.16 -74.10
N ASP A 1085 33.44 -35.05 -74.28
CA ASP A 1085 33.61 -36.25 -73.46
C ASP A 1085 34.12 -35.89 -72.06
N PHE A 1086 34.94 -34.85 -71.95
CA PHE A 1086 35.28 -34.24 -70.67
C PHE A 1086 34.04 -33.67 -69.94
N ALA A 1087 33.12 -33.02 -70.68
CA ALA A 1087 31.86 -32.53 -70.11
C ALA A 1087 30.85 -33.65 -69.80
N LYS A 1088 30.94 -34.79 -70.51
CA LYS A 1088 30.08 -35.97 -70.36
C LYS A 1088 30.63 -37.03 -69.42
N MET A 1089 31.87 -36.90 -68.91
CA MET A 1089 32.54 -37.92 -68.07
C MET A 1089 31.53 -38.52 -67.08
N PRO A 1090 31.06 -39.77 -67.30
CA PRO A 1090 30.23 -40.43 -66.33
C PRO A 1090 31.06 -40.63 -65.06
N LEU A 1091 30.41 -40.57 -63.89
CA LEU A 1091 31.08 -40.85 -62.62
C LEU A 1091 31.85 -42.19 -62.75
N PRO A 1092 33.17 -42.22 -62.52
CA PRO A 1092 33.97 -43.43 -62.71
C PRO A 1092 33.40 -44.57 -61.88
N LYS A 1093 33.25 -45.75 -62.49
CA LYS A 1093 32.73 -46.93 -61.79
C LYS A 1093 33.88 -47.60 -61.06
N ASN A 1094 33.90 -47.46 -59.74
CA ASN A 1094 34.90 -48.12 -58.90
C ASN A 1094 34.54 -49.62 -58.76
N GLU A 1095 35.25 -50.48 -59.50
CA GLU A 1095 35.15 -51.94 -59.40
C GLU A 1095 36.48 -52.57 -58.95
N LEU A 1096 36.44 -53.75 -58.33
CA LEU A 1096 37.64 -54.51 -57.96
C LEU A 1096 38.12 -55.33 -59.16
N PHE A 1097 39.33 -55.10 -59.66
CA PHE A 1097 39.87 -55.84 -60.80
C PHE A 1097 41.37 -56.16 -60.64
N GLU A 1098 41.83 -57.18 -61.37
CA GLU A 1098 43.22 -57.62 -61.37
C GLU A 1098 44.06 -56.76 -62.33
N ILE A 1099 44.98 -55.95 -61.79
CA ILE A 1099 45.78 -54.97 -62.56
C ILE A 1099 46.82 -55.63 -63.46
N SER A 1100 47.43 -56.74 -63.02
CA SER A 1100 48.36 -57.55 -63.83
C SER A 1100 47.73 -57.99 -65.15
N SER A 1101 46.44 -58.34 -65.15
CA SER A 1101 45.71 -58.71 -66.38
C SER A 1101 45.52 -57.54 -67.36
N VAL A 1102 45.38 -56.33 -66.84
CA VAL A 1102 45.17 -55.11 -67.64
C VAL A 1102 46.49 -54.64 -68.25
N LEU A 1103 47.59 -54.69 -67.48
CA LEU A 1103 48.92 -54.35 -67.95
C LEU A 1103 49.41 -55.29 -69.05
N ASN A 1104 49.21 -56.61 -68.87
CA ASN A 1104 49.57 -57.59 -69.89
C ASN A 1104 48.78 -57.38 -71.19
N LYS A 1105 47.46 -57.19 -71.10
CA LYS A 1105 46.63 -56.89 -72.30
C LYS A 1105 47.04 -55.60 -73.00
N ALA A 1106 47.40 -54.56 -72.27
CA ALA A 1106 47.86 -53.30 -72.86
C ALA A 1106 49.23 -53.48 -73.54
N ALA A 1107 50.11 -54.29 -72.97
CA ALA A 1107 51.41 -54.61 -73.52
C ALA A 1107 51.31 -55.55 -74.74
N ASP A 1108 50.35 -56.48 -74.77
CA ASP A 1108 50.13 -57.44 -75.87
C ASP A 1108 49.80 -56.77 -77.20
N LEU A 1109 49.14 -55.60 -77.16
CA LEU A 1109 48.84 -54.80 -78.34
C LEU A 1109 50.09 -54.36 -79.12
N TYR A 1110 51.27 -54.35 -78.49
CA TYR A 1110 52.54 -53.89 -79.07
C TYR A 1110 53.65 -54.95 -79.01
N ALA A 1111 53.32 -56.21 -78.67
CA ALA A 1111 54.30 -57.29 -78.52
C ALA A 1111 54.90 -57.77 -79.84
N ASP A 1112 54.08 -57.82 -80.90
CA ASP A 1112 54.43 -58.35 -82.22
C ASP A 1112 54.94 -57.27 -83.19
N ASP A 1113 55.07 -56.01 -82.74
CA ASP A 1113 55.59 -54.92 -83.57
C ASP A 1113 57.13 -54.99 -83.63
N THR A 1114 57.64 -55.50 -84.75
CA THR A 1114 59.09 -55.64 -85.02
C THR A 1114 59.89 -54.32 -84.90
N LYS A 1115 59.23 -53.16 -84.85
CA LYS A 1115 59.88 -51.83 -84.76
C LYS A 1115 60.16 -51.35 -83.34
N ILE A 1116 59.62 -52.00 -82.32
CA ILE A 1116 59.73 -51.60 -80.90
C ILE A 1116 60.35 -52.75 -80.08
N THR A 1117 61.02 -52.44 -78.97
CA THR A 1117 61.40 -53.44 -77.96
C THR A 1117 60.66 -53.15 -76.66
N LEU A 1118 59.74 -54.03 -76.27
CA LEU A 1118 58.95 -53.88 -75.04
C LEU A 1118 59.41 -54.87 -73.98
N HIS A 1119 60.04 -54.37 -72.92
CA HIS A 1119 60.47 -55.16 -71.78
C HIS A 1119 59.38 -55.16 -70.70
N ARG A 1120 58.96 -56.36 -70.27
CA ARG A 1120 57.91 -56.54 -69.28
C ARG A 1120 58.48 -57.19 -68.02
N ASP A 1121 58.35 -56.50 -66.90
CA ASP A 1121 58.69 -57.00 -65.57
C ASP A 1121 57.44 -56.90 -64.69
N ILE A 1122 56.51 -57.83 -64.93
CA ILE A 1122 55.21 -57.89 -64.26
C ILE A 1122 55.19 -59.17 -63.43
N GLN A 1123 55.14 -59.03 -62.09
CA GLN A 1123 55.11 -60.18 -61.19
C GLN A 1123 53.88 -61.07 -61.46
N THR A 1124 54.07 -62.40 -61.46
CA THR A 1124 53.02 -63.41 -61.78
C THR A 1124 51.92 -63.56 -60.71
N ARG A 1125 51.92 -62.73 -59.67
CA ARG A 1125 50.97 -62.78 -58.55
C ARG A 1125 49.72 -61.96 -58.87
N ARG A 1126 48.53 -62.43 -58.48
CA ARG A 1126 47.28 -61.66 -58.62
C ARG A 1126 47.32 -60.41 -57.74
N VAL A 1127 47.26 -59.24 -58.36
CA VAL A 1127 47.24 -57.94 -57.68
C VAL A 1127 45.90 -57.26 -57.98
N ASN A 1128 45.09 -57.02 -56.95
CA ASN A 1128 43.76 -56.42 -57.09
C ASN A 1128 43.76 -54.96 -56.63
N VAL A 1129 43.14 -54.10 -57.42
CA VAL A 1129 42.94 -52.67 -57.15
C VAL A 1129 41.47 -52.29 -57.36
N ILE A 1130 41.02 -51.21 -56.72
CA ILE A 1130 39.68 -50.65 -56.95
C ILE A 1130 39.81 -49.44 -57.88
N GLY A 1131 39.03 -49.45 -58.95
CA GLY A 1131 38.97 -48.35 -59.91
C GLY A 1131 38.16 -48.75 -61.13
N ASP A 1132 38.14 -47.90 -62.15
CA ASP A 1132 37.50 -48.23 -63.41
C ASP A 1132 38.49 -49.00 -64.32
N ARG A 1133 38.25 -50.29 -64.51
CA ARG A 1133 39.15 -51.19 -65.26
C ARG A 1133 39.42 -50.71 -66.68
N GLN A 1134 38.40 -50.19 -67.36
CA GLN A 1134 38.54 -49.70 -68.73
C GLN A 1134 39.31 -48.38 -68.79
N LEU A 1135 39.04 -47.48 -67.83
CA LEU A 1135 39.73 -46.21 -67.73
C LEU A 1135 41.23 -46.40 -67.42
N ILE A 1136 41.57 -47.25 -66.45
CA ILE A 1136 42.96 -47.55 -66.11
C ILE A 1136 43.69 -48.22 -67.28
N GLY A 1137 43.05 -49.17 -67.98
CA GLY A 1137 43.62 -49.77 -69.18
C GLY A 1137 43.96 -48.75 -70.27
N ARG A 1138 43.06 -47.79 -70.54
CA ARG A 1138 43.31 -46.69 -71.48
C ARG A 1138 44.45 -45.78 -71.03
N ILE A 1139 44.56 -45.51 -69.73
CA ILE A 1139 45.66 -44.69 -69.18
C ILE A 1139 47.01 -45.36 -69.46
N ILE A 1140 47.12 -46.66 -69.20
CA ILE A 1140 48.37 -47.40 -69.45
C ILE A 1140 48.72 -47.44 -70.95
N THR A 1141 47.75 -47.73 -71.82
CA THR A 1141 47.97 -47.70 -73.28
C THR A 1141 48.43 -46.31 -73.73
N ASN A 1142 47.84 -45.24 -73.21
CA ASN A 1142 48.25 -43.88 -73.54
C ASN A 1142 49.68 -43.55 -73.08
N LEU A 1143 50.11 -44.06 -71.92
CA LEU A 1143 51.48 -43.87 -71.43
C LEU A 1143 52.49 -44.65 -72.27
N ILE A 1144 52.17 -45.87 -72.70
CA ILE A 1144 53.00 -46.66 -73.63
C ILE A 1144 53.13 -45.94 -74.98
N ILE A 1145 52.02 -45.45 -75.55
CA ILE A 1145 52.04 -44.66 -76.79
C ILE A 1145 52.88 -43.39 -76.62
N ASN A 1146 52.72 -42.68 -75.50
CA ASN A 1146 53.50 -41.48 -75.23
C ASN A 1146 55.00 -41.77 -75.14
N GLY A 1147 55.39 -42.89 -74.51
CA GLY A 1147 56.78 -43.35 -74.44
C GLY A 1147 57.34 -43.81 -75.79
N ILE A 1148 56.55 -44.46 -76.66
CA ILE A 1148 57.02 -44.82 -78.01
C ILE A 1148 57.28 -43.54 -78.84
N GLN A 1149 56.38 -42.56 -78.73
CA GLN A 1149 56.45 -41.32 -79.48
C GLN A 1149 57.49 -40.32 -78.96
N SER A 1150 58.02 -40.48 -77.74
CA SER A 1150 59.05 -39.60 -77.18
C SER A 1150 60.47 -39.90 -77.72
N VAL A 1151 60.63 -41.00 -78.45
CA VAL A 1151 61.92 -41.47 -78.99
C VAL A 1151 62.23 -40.82 -80.34
N PRO A 1152 63.42 -40.21 -80.52
CA PRO A 1152 63.78 -39.51 -81.76
C PRO A 1152 64.01 -40.47 -82.95
N THR A 1153 63.68 -40.00 -84.16
CA THR A 1153 63.87 -40.74 -85.41
C THR A 1153 65.34 -41.09 -85.64
N GLY A 1154 65.70 -42.37 -85.50
CA GLY A 1154 67.07 -42.89 -85.61
C GLY A 1154 67.49 -43.79 -84.44
N ARG A 1155 66.78 -43.73 -83.31
CA ARG A 1155 66.92 -44.64 -82.16
C ARG A 1155 65.73 -45.61 -82.11
N ARG A 1156 65.97 -46.88 -81.77
CA ARG A 1156 64.89 -47.87 -81.61
C ARG A 1156 64.16 -47.62 -80.28
N PRO A 1157 62.82 -47.53 -80.26
CA PRO A 1157 62.08 -47.33 -79.01
C PRO A 1157 62.19 -48.55 -78.10
N GLU A 1158 62.64 -48.30 -76.87
CA GLU A 1158 62.69 -49.28 -75.79
C GLU A 1158 61.82 -48.82 -74.64
N ILE A 1159 60.79 -49.61 -74.32
CA ILE A 1159 59.83 -49.31 -73.25
C ILE A 1159 59.93 -50.38 -72.19
N PHE A 1160 60.13 -49.98 -70.93
CA PHE A 1160 60.09 -50.86 -69.78
C PHE A 1160 58.78 -50.66 -69.03
N LEU A 1161 57.97 -51.70 -68.95
CA LEU A 1161 56.75 -51.74 -68.15
C LEU A 1161 57.00 -52.62 -66.92
N ARG A 1162 57.04 -52.00 -65.73
CA ARG A 1162 57.26 -52.70 -64.46
C ARG A 1162 56.07 -52.58 -63.53
N LEU A 1163 55.78 -53.67 -62.81
CA LEU A 1163 54.80 -53.70 -61.74
C LEU A 1163 55.48 -54.05 -60.41
N ARG A 1164 55.39 -53.15 -59.43
CA ARG A 1164 55.89 -53.34 -58.07
C ARG A 1164 54.76 -53.20 -57.06
N THR A 1165 54.86 -53.90 -55.94
CA THR A 1165 53.88 -53.82 -54.85
C THR A 1165 54.60 -53.60 -53.53
N ASP A 1166 54.03 -52.73 -52.70
CA ASP A 1166 54.44 -52.47 -51.32
C ASP A 1166 53.28 -52.79 -50.35
N GLU A 1167 53.47 -52.68 -49.02
CA GLU A 1167 52.52 -53.12 -47.98
C GLU A 1167 51.08 -52.54 -48.08
N GLY A 1168 50.87 -51.47 -48.85
CA GLY A 1168 49.54 -50.89 -49.07
C GLY A 1168 49.24 -50.36 -50.48
N ASN A 1169 50.20 -50.36 -51.40
CA ASN A 1169 50.06 -49.73 -52.72
C ASN A 1169 50.70 -50.58 -53.84
N VAL A 1170 50.16 -50.41 -55.04
CA VAL A 1170 50.67 -50.94 -56.31
C VAL A 1170 51.31 -49.80 -57.07
N TYR A 1171 52.55 -49.99 -57.51
CA TYR A 1171 53.30 -49.05 -58.32
C TYR A 1171 53.49 -49.60 -59.74
N ILE A 1172 53.06 -48.82 -60.73
CA ILE A 1172 53.22 -49.13 -62.15
C ILE A 1172 54.21 -48.13 -62.72
N GLU A 1173 55.28 -48.64 -63.33
CA GLU A 1173 56.34 -47.84 -63.94
C GLU A 1173 56.30 -48.04 -65.45
N VAL A 1174 56.22 -46.94 -66.21
CA VAL A 1174 56.36 -46.93 -67.66
C VAL A 1174 57.56 -46.05 -68.00
N GLN A 1175 58.68 -46.67 -68.36
CA GLN A 1175 59.94 -46.00 -68.66
C GLN A 1175 60.24 -46.07 -70.16
N ASP A 1176 60.63 -44.94 -70.75
CA ASP A 1176 61.07 -44.82 -72.14
C ASP A 1176 62.53 -44.36 -72.26
N ASN A 1177 63.15 -44.64 -73.42
CA ASN A 1177 64.50 -44.21 -73.79
C ASN A 1177 64.52 -42.97 -74.72
N GLY A 1178 63.49 -42.10 -74.59
CA GLY A 1178 63.29 -40.92 -75.43
C GLY A 1178 64.07 -39.68 -75.01
N ASN A 1179 63.64 -38.51 -75.47
CA ASN A 1179 64.35 -37.24 -75.25
C ASN A 1179 64.17 -36.62 -73.85
N GLY A 1180 63.36 -37.22 -72.97
CA GLY A 1180 63.02 -36.62 -71.67
C GLY A 1180 62.17 -35.34 -71.76
N ILE A 1181 61.78 -34.78 -70.62
CA ILE A 1181 60.93 -33.57 -70.52
C ILE A 1181 61.75 -32.36 -69.99
N PRO A 1182 61.91 -31.29 -70.80
CA PRO A 1182 62.62 -30.07 -70.40
C PRO A 1182 62.05 -29.41 -69.13
N GLU A 1183 62.91 -28.87 -68.28
CA GLU A 1183 62.55 -28.34 -66.96
C GLU A 1183 61.46 -27.24 -67.01
N ALA A 1184 61.50 -26.39 -68.05
CA ALA A 1184 60.57 -25.28 -68.24
C ALA A 1184 59.09 -25.71 -68.40
N ILE A 1185 58.83 -26.95 -68.83
CA ILE A 1185 57.47 -27.43 -69.10
C ILE A 1185 56.94 -28.46 -68.10
N ARG A 1186 57.80 -29.00 -67.22
CA ARG A 1186 57.45 -30.00 -66.20
C ARG A 1186 56.19 -29.67 -65.36
N PRO A 1187 56.00 -28.44 -64.82
CA PRO A 1187 54.81 -28.14 -64.00
C PRO A 1187 53.50 -28.08 -64.78
N LYS A 1188 53.56 -28.05 -66.13
CA LYS A 1188 52.39 -27.91 -67.00
C LYS A 1188 51.93 -29.24 -67.63
N VAL A 1189 52.73 -30.31 -67.54
CA VAL A 1189 52.50 -31.60 -68.21
C VAL A 1189 51.14 -32.25 -67.88
N PHE A 1190 50.62 -32.03 -66.67
CA PHE A 1190 49.32 -32.56 -66.23
C PHE A 1190 48.16 -31.56 -66.34
N LEU A 1191 48.38 -30.34 -66.84
CA LEU A 1191 47.31 -29.38 -67.05
C LEU A 1191 46.50 -29.75 -68.30
N PRO A 1192 45.16 -29.63 -68.27
CA PRO A 1192 44.33 -29.84 -69.45
C PRO A 1192 44.74 -28.90 -70.60
N ASN A 1193 44.72 -29.40 -71.84
CA ASN A 1193 45.06 -28.68 -73.07
C ASN A 1193 46.54 -28.26 -73.20
N PHE A 1194 47.44 -28.81 -72.38
CA PHE A 1194 48.88 -28.62 -72.54
C PHE A 1194 49.47 -29.79 -73.33
N SER A 1195 50.04 -29.50 -74.51
CA SER A 1195 50.74 -30.46 -75.38
C SER A 1195 51.95 -29.80 -76.01
N THR A 1196 53.05 -30.53 -76.16
CA THR A 1196 54.26 -30.08 -76.87
C THR A 1196 54.39 -30.66 -78.28
N LYS A 1197 53.38 -31.43 -78.74
CA LYS A 1197 53.32 -32.07 -80.06
C LYS A 1197 52.29 -31.37 -80.96
N GLN A 1198 52.57 -31.29 -82.27
CA GLN A 1198 51.69 -30.61 -83.25
C GLN A 1198 50.31 -31.29 -83.41
N ASP A 1199 50.19 -32.61 -83.21
CA ASP A 1199 48.93 -33.38 -83.33
C ASP A 1199 48.38 -33.94 -82.00
N GLY A 1200 48.82 -33.42 -80.85
CA GLY A 1200 48.39 -33.93 -79.53
C GLY A 1200 47.23 -33.14 -78.91
N SER A 1201 46.15 -33.79 -78.48
CA SER A 1201 44.97 -33.13 -77.87
C SER A 1201 45.21 -32.46 -76.52
N GLY A 1202 46.36 -32.70 -75.87
CA GLY A 1202 46.72 -32.12 -74.56
C GLY A 1202 45.83 -32.54 -73.39
N LEU A 1203 44.92 -33.51 -73.58
CA LEU A 1203 43.97 -33.96 -72.56
C LEU A 1203 44.35 -35.30 -71.93
N GLY A 1204 45.15 -36.13 -72.62
CA GLY A 1204 45.44 -37.52 -72.20
C GLY A 1204 46.08 -37.65 -70.81
N LEU A 1205 47.11 -36.84 -70.50
CA LEU A 1205 47.80 -36.87 -69.19
C LEU A 1205 46.96 -36.21 -68.08
N ALA A 1206 46.16 -35.20 -68.41
CA ALA A 1206 45.21 -34.59 -67.47
C ALA A 1206 44.06 -35.56 -67.10
N ILE A 1207 43.59 -36.36 -68.06
CA ILE A 1207 42.62 -37.44 -67.84
C ILE A 1207 43.25 -38.56 -67.01
N ALA A 1208 44.51 -38.94 -67.30
CA ALA A 1208 45.24 -39.92 -66.52
C ALA A 1208 45.36 -39.51 -65.04
N LYS A 1209 45.72 -38.26 -64.77
CA LYS A 1209 45.80 -37.72 -63.40
C LYS A 1209 44.48 -37.79 -62.66
N ARG A 1210 43.39 -37.30 -63.25
CA ARG A 1210 42.06 -37.36 -62.62
C ARG A 1210 41.55 -38.78 -62.43
N GLY A 1211 41.80 -39.67 -63.40
CA GLY A 1211 41.38 -41.08 -63.32
C GLY A 1211 42.09 -41.82 -62.18
N VAL A 1212 43.38 -41.58 -62.00
CA VAL A 1212 44.17 -42.18 -60.92
C VAL A 1212 43.81 -41.56 -59.56
N GLU A 1213 43.64 -40.24 -59.46
CA GLU A 1213 43.20 -39.56 -58.23
C GLU A 1213 41.80 -40.00 -57.77
N HIS A 1214 40.86 -40.21 -58.70
CA HIS A 1214 39.52 -40.74 -58.37
C HIS A 1214 39.55 -42.18 -57.86
N ALA A 1215 40.53 -42.98 -58.29
CA ALA A 1215 40.79 -44.32 -57.75
C ALA A 1215 41.53 -44.29 -56.39
N GLY A 1216 41.77 -43.11 -55.81
CA GLY A 1216 42.51 -42.92 -54.56
C GLY A 1216 44.02 -43.03 -54.69
N GLY A 1217 44.54 -43.02 -55.93
CA GLY A 1217 45.95 -43.14 -56.26
C GLY A 1217 46.64 -41.82 -56.59
N SER A 1218 47.89 -41.87 -57.04
CA SER A 1218 48.63 -40.69 -57.53
C SER A 1218 49.47 -41.01 -58.77
N ILE A 1219 49.69 -40.02 -59.63
CA ILE A 1219 50.56 -40.15 -60.82
C ILE A 1219 51.62 -39.04 -60.82
N TRP A 1220 52.86 -39.39 -61.12
CA TRP A 1220 53.98 -38.46 -61.25
C TRP A 1220 55.00 -39.01 -62.26
N PHE A 1221 56.08 -38.26 -62.53
CA PHE A 1221 57.13 -38.69 -63.45
C PHE A 1221 58.51 -38.23 -62.97
N GLU A 1222 59.54 -38.98 -63.37
CA GLU A 1222 60.94 -38.60 -63.25
C GLU A 1222 61.55 -38.61 -64.65
N THR A 1223 62.38 -37.62 -64.97
CA THR A 1223 62.90 -37.47 -66.33
C THR A 1223 64.20 -36.70 -66.35
N GLU A 1224 65.08 -37.11 -67.26
CA GLU A 1224 66.33 -36.44 -67.55
C GLU A 1224 66.39 -36.18 -69.07
N GLU A 1225 66.77 -34.96 -69.43
CA GLU A 1225 66.71 -34.47 -70.80
C GLU A 1225 67.81 -35.14 -71.65
N GLY A 1226 67.44 -35.72 -72.79
CA GLY A 1226 68.31 -36.49 -73.68
C GLY A 1226 68.44 -37.98 -73.35
N THR A 1227 67.94 -38.45 -72.19
CA THR A 1227 68.04 -39.85 -71.75
C THR A 1227 66.70 -40.58 -71.68
N GLY A 1228 65.63 -39.97 -71.14
CA GLY A 1228 64.28 -40.57 -71.11
C GLY A 1228 63.34 -40.05 -70.03
N THR A 1229 62.13 -40.63 -69.96
CA THR A 1229 61.14 -40.36 -68.91
C THR A 1229 60.61 -41.66 -68.31
N THR A 1230 60.38 -41.65 -66.99
CA THR A 1230 59.67 -42.70 -66.27
C THR A 1230 58.41 -42.13 -65.64
N PHE A 1231 57.25 -42.62 -66.06
CA PHE A 1231 55.97 -42.32 -65.42
C PHE A 1231 55.65 -43.35 -64.34
N PHE A 1232 55.24 -42.86 -63.16
CA PHE A 1232 54.88 -43.66 -62.01
C PHE A 1232 53.40 -43.48 -61.68
N LEU A 1233 52.69 -44.57 -61.49
CA LEU A 1233 51.31 -44.59 -61.00
C LEU A 1233 51.23 -45.40 -59.71
N SER A 1234 50.69 -44.82 -58.65
CA SER A 1234 50.32 -45.53 -57.43
C SER A 1234 48.81 -45.77 -57.36
N LEU A 1235 48.41 -46.99 -56.98
CA LEU A 1235 47.03 -47.35 -56.69
C LEU A 1235 46.95 -48.11 -55.36
N PRO A 1236 45.93 -47.89 -54.51
CA PRO A 1236 45.80 -48.61 -53.25
C PRO A 1236 45.58 -50.10 -53.48
N LEU A 1237 46.42 -50.92 -52.84
CA LEU A 1237 46.35 -52.38 -52.91
C LEU A 1237 45.20 -52.88 -52.04
N LYS A 1238 44.27 -53.65 -52.61
CA LYS A 1238 43.19 -54.29 -51.85
C LYS A 1238 43.46 -55.78 -51.73
N HIS A 1239 43.90 -56.20 -50.55
CA HIS A 1239 43.86 -57.61 -50.18
C HIS A 1239 42.40 -58.06 -50.10
N SER A 1240 42.04 -59.12 -50.84
CA SER A 1240 40.70 -59.67 -50.78
C SER A 1240 40.48 -60.37 -49.43
N ASN A 1241 39.96 -59.66 -48.43
CA ASN A 1241 39.45 -60.26 -47.20
C ASN A 1241 38.21 -59.51 -46.65
N ARG A 1242 37.10 -60.27 -46.59
CA ARG A 1242 35.79 -60.20 -45.87
C ARG A 1242 35.14 -58.87 -45.41
N PRO A 1243 33.80 -58.74 -45.51
CA PRO A 1243 33.05 -57.55 -45.13
C PRO A 1243 32.80 -57.49 -43.61
N ALA A 1244 32.86 -56.30 -43.02
CA ALA A 1244 32.39 -56.02 -41.66
C ALA A 1244 31.37 -54.89 -41.69
N GLU A 1245 30.37 -55.04 -40.83
CA GLU A 1245 29.04 -54.45 -40.87
C GLU A 1245 28.97 -52.95 -40.56
N VAL A 1246 27.96 -52.33 -41.17
CA VAL A 1246 27.45 -50.99 -40.91
C VAL A 1246 26.48 -51.05 -39.73
N SER A 1247 26.64 -50.17 -38.75
CA SER A 1247 25.53 -49.69 -37.93
C SER A 1247 25.75 -48.23 -37.49
N ILE A 1248 24.69 -47.45 -37.66
CA ILE A 1248 24.43 -46.06 -37.24
C ILE A 1248 23.25 -46.18 -36.24
N PRO A 1249 23.11 -45.38 -35.16
CA PRO A 1249 23.40 -43.94 -35.04
C PRO A 1249 24.54 -43.51 -34.12
#